data_AF-Q54LG8-F1
#
_entry.id   AF-Q54LG8-F1
#
_cell.length_a   1.000
_cell.length_b   1.000
_cell.length_c   1.000
_cell.angle_alpha   90.00
_cell.angle_beta   90.00
_cell.angle_gamma   90.00
#
_symmetry.space_group_name_H-M   'P 1'
#
loop_
_entity.id
_entity.type
_entity.pdbx_description
1 polymer ?
#
loop_
_entity_poly.entity_id
_entity_poly.type
_entity_poly.pdbx_seq_one_letter_code
_entity_poly.pdbx_strand_id
1 'polypeptide(L)'
;MIKLILSLIFLIICCNINPSESFKLITLTTGPTSDLGFNNMVNQGRIGVSKAMNIEDSRIFIVSGRNETYALLLPLIQNDDIDLVICSSQDHGDACKEIAAMYIDSPTIKTQFLVRGSGAATKNLIQITYNYASVNYISGMFAGLQTVKNKIGFLSPGSAANNNDSFVYAFWIGAKQVNPDVKFYYYNIGSYLDQDKTIAATQDLINIYGCDVIADTLDDFSAGNVAIQNNQYAMGTNGFPQRDVYGENVIFSYAYNWTKYFLPIAGSVANGTVPGKWYADFNKEDNYNFYDLSFGFKVSQNTKDLLIQKSRVLATTPRAGHPYYCNEYIEQYTKKYNLPTQAANSSCISTAGFFYINQPVGDMIYLGSYNIRLSKIEFSSSVQKGFSIVSGCLIAFVILMMVGIVYYKDTPSIRSASPIFLNFSLIGGIIIYIGIIIWVGPISTHQCNARFWLVTLGFSTLIGSLVVKNFRIWLIFDNPELKAIKITNYQLFPWVGLCLVINIVLMAILTSVGDLKAIEAQGIDSLGKYEYMTVCKMNSAGASTLYSILAYFAALLLVGVFVSWKIRIVDIEEFNESKAIANTLYAVSFCLFVIVPLMISPQEKQSETIILCVAGLFITTAALLIVFIPKFWRVFIYGKEGTNEMFKQKKSSSVATARAESLSKNSSNGGAHSGGGAVKTNRRGNIVSGDFTDDSESSLSEPNKPTKNNDGNVNVTAGAVLAEFTDDTISEFDENEVNEEPVKTESQE
;
A
#
# COMPACT_ATOMS: atom_id res chain seq x y z
N MET A 1 64.36 10.54 -46.58
CA MET A 1 63.84 9.45 -47.45
C MET A 1 63.40 8.24 -46.63
N ILE A 2 64.26 7.63 -45.80
CA ILE A 2 63.90 6.44 -44.97
C ILE A 2 62.70 6.66 -44.03
N LYS A 3 62.60 7.81 -43.34
CA LYS A 3 61.42 8.14 -42.51
C LYS A 3 60.11 8.26 -43.32
N LEU A 4 60.17 8.72 -44.57
CA LEU A 4 59.01 8.84 -45.44
C LEU A 4 58.53 7.45 -45.91
N ILE A 5 59.48 6.56 -46.22
CA ILE A 5 59.21 5.17 -46.61
C ILE A 5 58.62 4.39 -45.42
N LEU A 6 59.16 4.55 -44.21
CA LEU A 6 58.59 3.95 -43.00
C LEU A 6 57.19 4.48 -42.68
N SER A 7 56.93 5.77 -42.89
CA SER A 7 55.59 6.33 -42.71
C SER A 7 54.59 5.83 -43.75
N LEU A 8 55.02 5.62 -45.01
CA LEU A 8 54.17 5.03 -46.05
C LEU A 8 53.91 3.54 -45.79
N ILE A 9 54.92 2.79 -45.35
CA ILE A 9 54.75 1.37 -44.98
C ILE A 9 53.80 1.26 -43.79
N PHE A 10 53.92 2.14 -42.78
CA PHE A 10 52.97 2.16 -41.66
C PHE A 10 51.56 2.52 -42.11
N LEU A 11 51.40 3.46 -43.05
CA LEU A 11 50.08 3.80 -43.62
C LEU A 11 49.48 2.64 -44.43
N ILE A 12 50.30 1.91 -45.20
CA ILE A 12 49.86 0.75 -46.00
C ILE A 12 49.52 -0.44 -45.09
N ILE A 13 50.28 -0.65 -44.01
CA ILE A 13 49.96 -1.66 -43.00
C ILE A 13 48.67 -1.29 -42.26
N CYS A 14 48.47 -0.02 -41.90
CA CYS A 14 47.21 0.44 -41.28
C CYS A 14 46.01 0.37 -42.24
N CYS A 15 46.19 0.58 -43.54
CA CYS A 15 45.08 0.46 -44.51
C CYS A 15 44.71 -0.98 -44.85
N ASN A 16 45.57 -1.97 -44.59
CA ASN A 16 45.30 -3.39 -44.87
C ASN A 16 44.75 -4.16 -43.66
N ILE A 17 44.55 -3.51 -42.51
CA ILE A 17 43.74 -4.06 -41.43
C ILE A 17 42.31 -3.67 -41.76
N ASN A 18 41.61 -4.50 -42.55
CA ASN A 18 40.16 -4.51 -42.45
C ASN A 18 39.86 -4.80 -40.98
N PRO A 19 39.23 -3.88 -40.22
CA PRO A 19 38.70 -4.26 -38.93
C PRO A 19 37.73 -5.40 -39.23
N SER A 20 38.03 -6.61 -38.77
CA SER A 20 37.01 -7.65 -38.79
C SER A 20 35.84 -7.06 -38.00
N GLU A 21 34.71 -6.82 -38.66
CA GLU A 21 33.50 -6.37 -37.97
C GLU A 21 33.30 -7.29 -36.78
N SER A 22 33.40 -6.70 -35.58
CA SER A 22 33.39 -7.47 -34.34
C SER A 22 31.99 -8.03 -34.16
N PHE A 23 31.87 -9.35 -34.16
CA PHE A 23 30.59 -10.04 -33.97
C PHE A 23 29.92 -9.54 -32.68
N LYS A 24 28.69 -9.02 -32.75
CA LYS A 24 27.96 -8.47 -31.60
C LYS A 24 26.88 -9.43 -31.13
N LEU A 25 26.91 -9.75 -29.84
CA LEU A 25 26.02 -10.72 -29.21
C LEU A 25 25.16 -10.05 -28.14
N ILE A 26 23.84 -10.22 -28.24
CA ILE A 26 22.89 -9.87 -27.17
C ILE A 26 22.32 -11.15 -26.58
N THR A 27 22.25 -11.26 -25.26
CA THR A 27 21.53 -12.34 -24.56
C THR A 27 20.47 -11.74 -23.64
N LEU A 28 19.25 -12.26 -23.73
CA LEU A 28 18.16 -11.88 -22.85
C LEU A 28 17.98 -12.94 -21.77
N THR A 29 17.80 -12.53 -20.52
CA THR A 29 17.41 -13.41 -19.39
C THR A 29 16.16 -12.86 -18.72
N THR A 30 15.36 -13.72 -18.08
CA THR A 30 14.15 -13.29 -17.36
C THR A 30 14.44 -12.91 -15.91
N GLY A 31 15.48 -13.51 -15.32
CA GLY A 31 15.92 -13.23 -13.96
C GLY A 31 17.37 -12.74 -13.88
N PRO A 32 17.83 -12.43 -12.65
CA PRO A 32 19.20 -12.01 -12.40
C PRO A 32 20.17 -13.16 -12.57
N THR A 33 21.37 -12.89 -13.11
CA THR A 33 22.42 -13.90 -13.27
C THR A 33 23.04 -14.36 -11.95
N SER A 34 22.64 -13.77 -10.81
CA SER A 34 23.04 -14.16 -9.46
C SER A 34 22.18 -15.25 -8.85
N ASP A 35 21.17 -15.77 -9.58
CA ASP A 35 20.29 -16.86 -9.14
C ASP A 35 21.03 -18.18 -8.84
N LEU A 36 22.27 -18.32 -9.33
CA LEU A 36 23.01 -19.59 -9.33
C LEU A 36 22.13 -20.73 -9.84
N GLY A 37 21.43 -20.49 -10.95
CA GLY A 37 20.51 -21.43 -11.57
C GLY A 37 20.37 -21.21 -13.06
N PHE A 38 19.13 -21.15 -13.55
CA PHE A 38 18.86 -21.08 -14.99
C PHE A 38 19.51 -19.86 -15.66
N ASN A 39 19.31 -18.66 -15.10
CA ASN A 39 19.79 -17.41 -15.71
C ASN A 39 21.32 -17.31 -15.59
N ASN A 40 21.91 -17.77 -14.49
CA ASN A 40 23.35 -17.92 -14.36
C ASN A 40 23.92 -18.83 -15.46
N MET A 41 23.34 -20.00 -15.69
CA MET A 41 23.85 -20.93 -16.69
C MET A 41 23.68 -20.45 -18.13
N VAL A 42 22.61 -19.72 -18.44
CA VAL A 42 22.48 -19.02 -19.73
C VAL A 42 23.62 -18.01 -19.90
N ASN A 43 23.93 -17.23 -18.85
CA ASN A 43 25.05 -16.29 -18.88
C ASN A 43 26.41 -17.01 -18.99
N GLN A 44 26.62 -18.16 -18.34
CA GLN A 44 27.81 -19.00 -18.56
C GLN A 44 27.92 -19.46 -20.02
N GLY A 45 26.79 -19.81 -20.64
CA GLY A 45 26.69 -20.08 -22.07
C GLY A 45 27.20 -18.91 -22.91
N ARG A 46 26.66 -17.71 -22.67
CA ARG A 46 27.09 -16.47 -23.34
C ARG A 46 28.59 -16.18 -23.14
N ILE A 47 29.09 -16.28 -21.91
CA ILE A 47 30.51 -16.07 -21.59
C ILE A 47 31.39 -17.09 -22.33
N GLY A 48 30.96 -18.37 -22.35
CA GLY A 48 31.63 -19.43 -23.09
C GLY A 48 31.77 -19.12 -24.58
N VAL A 49 30.68 -18.67 -25.22
CA VAL A 49 30.71 -18.21 -26.63
C VAL A 49 31.62 -17.00 -26.81
N SER A 50 31.46 -15.99 -25.96
CA SER A 50 32.20 -14.73 -26.08
C SER A 50 33.71 -14.95 -25.96
N LYS A 51 34.14 -15.83 -25.04
CA LYS A 51 35.54 -16.21 -24.88
C LYS A 51 36.06 -17.05 -26.03
N ALA A 52 35.27 -18.00 -26.54
CA ALA A 52 35.69 -18.90 -27.61
C ALA A 52 35.79 -18.19 -28.98
N MET A 53 34.93 -17.19 -29.24
CA MET A 53 34.91 -16.41 -30.48
C MET A 53 35.62 -15.06 -30.37
N ASN A 54 36.18 -14.72 -29.19
CA ASN A 54 36.83 -13.43 -28.91
C ASN A 54 35.92 -12.22 -29.19
N ILE A 55 34.65 -12.31 -28.76
CA ILE A 55 33.64 -11.25 -28.93
C ILE A 55 33.87 -10.16 -27.88
N GLU A 56 34.14 -8.95 -28.32
CA GLU A 56 34.29 -7.78 -27.44
C GLU A 56 32.93 -7.19 -27.01
N ASP A 57 31.96 -7.15 -27.93
CA ASP A 57 30.61 -6.62 -27.67
C ASP A 57 29.61 -7.75 -27.38
N SER A 58 29.61 -8.20 -26.12
CA SER A 58 28.69 -9.24 -25.63
C SER A 58 27.85 -8.68 -24.48
N ARG A 59 26.61 -8.35 -24.78
CA ARG A 59 25.66 -7.68 -23.87
C ARG A 59 24.67 -8.68 -23.29
N ILE A 60 24.21 -8.40 -22.07
CA ILE A 60 23.15 -9.15 -21.40
C ILE A 60 22.10 -8.19 -20.86
N PHE A 61 20.83 -8.50 -21.05
CA PHE A 61 19.71 -7.70 -20.54
C PHE A 61 18.74 -8.59 -19.78
N ILE A 62 18.28 -8.10 -18.64
CA ILE A 62 17.24 -8.74 -17.83
C ILE A 62 15.91 -8.13 -18.27
N VAL A 63 15.06 -8.93 -18.90
CA VAL A 63 13.75 -8.52 -19.38
C VAL A 63 12.81 -9.72 -19.36
N SER A 64 11.57 -9.53 -18.94
CA SER A 64 10.52 -10.54 -18.98
C SER A 64 9.26 -9.89 -19.54
N GLY A 65 8.41 -10.69 -20.18
CA GLY A 65 7.23 -10.20 -20.88
C GLY A 65 7.49 -9.81 -22.33
N ARG A 66 6.45 -9.98 -23.15
CA ARG A 66 6.48 -9.67 -24.59
C ARG A 66 6.74 -8.18 -24.83
N ASN A 67 6.02 -7.30 -24.15
CA ASN A 67 5.98 -5.87 -24.46
C ASN A 67 7.31 -5.19 -24.10
N GLU A 68 7.85 -5.51 -22.94
CA GLU A 68 9.13 -5.04 -22.42
C GLU A 68 10.28 -5.53 -23.30
N THR A 69 10.24 -6.82 -23.70
CA THR A 69 11.24 -7.39 -24.62
C THR A 69 11.21 -6.67 -25.97
N TYR A 70 10.02 -6.41 -26.51
CA TYR A 70 9.87 -5.72 -27.78
C TYR A 70 10.37 -4.26 -27.71
N ALA A 71 9.97 -3.53 -26.67
CA ALA A 71 10.36 -2.14 -26.45
C ALA A 71 11.88 -1.97 -26.25
N LEU A 72 12.53 -2.96 -25.62
CA LEU A 72 13.99 -2.99 -25.46
C LEU A 72 14.71 -3.31 -26.77
N LEU A 73 14.30 -4.39 -27.45
CA LEU A 73 15.06 -4.92 -28.59
C LEU A 73 14.89 -4.09 -29.86
N LEU A 74 13.67 -3.66 -30.21
CA LEU A 74 13.40 -3.00 -31.48
C LEU A 74 14.34 -1.81 -31.76
N PRO A 75 14.53 -0.83 -30.85
CA PRO A 75 15.43 0.29 -31.09
C PRO A 75 16.91 -0.16 -31.16
N LEU A 76 17.32 -1.20 -30.43
CA LEU A 76 18.69 -1.72 -30.52
C LEU A 76 18.96 -2.33 -31.90
N ILE A 77 18.03 -3.12 -32.42
CA ILE A 77 18.18 -3.76 -33.75
C ILE A 77 18.14 -2.75 -34.90
N GLN A 78 17.43 -1.63 -34.73
CA GLN A 78 17.36 -0.58 -35.74
C GLN A 78 18.61 0.32 -35.77
N ASN A 79 19.26 0.52 -34.63
CA ASN A 79 20.35 1.48 -34.49
C ASN A 79 21.74 0.84 -34.43
N ASP A 80 21.83 -0.40 -33.96
CA ASP A 80 23.09 -1.16 -33.85
C ASP A 80 23.09 -2.36 -34.80
N ASP A 81 24.22 -2.61 -35.47
CA ASP A 81 24.43 -3.81 -36.27
C ASP A 81 24.69 -5.02 -35.37
N ILE A 82 23.62 -5.68 -34.91
CA ILE A 82 23.66 -6.85 -34.01
C ILE A 82 23.63 -8.14 -34.85
N ASP A 83 24.60 -9.04 -34.64
CA ASP A 83 24.66 -10.32 -35.37
C ASP A 83 23.71 -11.37 -34.80
N LEU A 84 23.69 -11.54 -33.47
CA LEU A 84 22.90 -12.59 -32.81
C LEU A 84 22.23 -12.08 -31.53
N VAL A 85 20.93 -12.36 -31.41
CA VAL A 85 20.15 -12.19 -30.18
C VAL A 85 19.73 -13.57 -29.65
N ILE A 86 20.16 -13.91 -28.44
CA ILE A 86 19.76 -15.11 -27.71
C ILE A 86 18.55 -14.78 -26.84
N CYS A 87 17.38 -15.22 -27.26
CA CYS A 87 16.12 -15.10 -26.53
C CYS A 87 15.94 -16.38 -25.68
N SER A 88 16.49 -16.35 -24.46
CA SER A 88 16.73 -17.56 -23.65
C SER A 88 15.50 -18.11 -22.95
N SER A 89 14.40 -17.36 -22.88
CA SER A 89 13.14 -17.78 -22.24
C SER A 89 11.98 -17.83 -23.24
N GLN A 90 10.90 -18.51 -22.86
CA GLN A 90 9.65 -18.47 -23.61
C GLN A 90 9.03 -17.07 -23.62
N ASP A 91 9.21 -16.29 -22.55
CA ASP A 91 8.70 -14.91 -22.42
C ASP A 91 9.21 -13.97 -23.52
N HIS A 92 10.43 -14.21 -24.00
CA HIS A 92 11.05 -13.44 -25.08
C HIS A 92 10.55 -13.86 -26.46
N GLY A 93 10.03 -15.08 -26.55
CA GLY A 93 9.91 -15.81 -27.81
C GLY A 93 9.01 -15.12 -28.83
N ASP A 94 7.88 -14.58 -28.39
CA ASP A 94 6.93 -13.95 -29.32
C ASP A 94 7.42 -12.59 -29.81
N ALA A 95 8.00 -11.77 -28.93
CA ALA A 95 8.63 -10.50 -29.32
C ALA A 95 9.79 -10.72 -30.30
N CYS A 96 10.68 -11.68 -30.01
CA CYS A 96 11.80 -12.00 -30.90
C CYS A 96 11.35 -12.54 -32.26
N LYS A 97 10.31 -13.40 -32.31
CA LYS A 97 9.74 -13.90 -33.58
C LYS A 97 9.11 -12.76 -34.39
N GLU A 98 8.43 -11.83 -33.74
CA GLU A 98 7.80 -10.67 -34.38
C GLU A 98 8.85 -9.75 -34.99
N ILE A 99 9.92 -9.43 -34.26
CA ILE A 99 11.04 -8.63 -34.78
C ILE A 99 11.77 -9.35 -35.91
N ALA A 100 12.00 -10.65 -35.78
CA ALA A 100 12.58 -11.45 -36.87
C ALA A 100 11.72 -11.39 -38.13
N ALA A 101 10.39 -11.51 -38.01
CA ALA A 101 9.48 -11.42 -39.15
C ALA A 101 9.52 -10.05 -39.85
N MET A 102 9.67 -8.95 -39.10
CA MET A 102 9.79 -7.59 -39.68
C MET A 102 11.03 -7.42 -40.57
N TYR A 103 12.15 -8.08 -40.22
CA TYR A 103 13.43 -7.90 -40.92
C TYR A 103 13.89 -9.11 -41.73
N ILE A 104 13.00 -10.08 -42.00
CA ILE A 104 13.34 -11.33 -42.70
C ILE A 104 13.95 -11.12 -44.09
N ASP A 105 13.52 -10.07 -44.80
CA ASP A 105 14.01 -9.69 -46.12
C ASP A 105 14.69 -8.30 -46.11
N SER A 106 15.11 -7.82 -44.94
CA SER A 106 15.81 -6.54 -44.82
C SER A 106 17.21 -6.64 -45.45
N PRO A 107 17.59 -5.71 -46.36
CA PRO A 107 18.94 -5.69 -46.92
C PRO A 107 19.98 -5.11 -45.94
N THR A 108 19.55 -4.36 -44.92
CA THR A 108 20.42 -3.65 -43.98
C THR A 108 20.56 -4.35 -42.64
N ILE A 109 19.46 -4.91 -42.11
CA ILE A 109 19.45 -5.54 -40.78
C ILE A 109 19.62 -7.05 -40.96
N LYS A 110 20.75 -7.59 -40.50
CA LYS A 110 21.12 -9.00 -40.69
C LYS A 110 21.02 -9.85 -39.41
N THR A 111 20.44 -9.29 -38.35
CA THR A 111 20.34 -9.92 -37.04
C THR A 111 19.66 -11.29 -37.10
N GLN A 112 20.32 -12.29 -36.51
CA GLN A 112 19.78 -13.61 -36.26
C GLN A 112 19.17 -13.69 -34.85
N PHE A 113 18.01 -14.32 -34.72
CA PHE A 113 17.34 -14.52 -33.43
C PHE A 113 17.35 -16.00 -33.05
N LEU A 114 18.03 -16.37 -31.96
CA LEU A 114 17.94 -17.69 -31.36
C LEU A 114 16.80 -17.71 -30.35
N VAL A 115 15.68 -18.34 -30.71
CA VAL A 115 14.47 -18.36 -29.90
C VAL A 115 14.22 -19.74 -29.30
N ARG A 116 13.89 -19.75 -28.01
CA ARG A 116 13.44 -20.95 -27.31
C ARG A 116 12.03 -21.35 -27.75
N GLY A 117 11.87 -22.58 -28.24
CA GLY A 117 10.56 -23.11 -28.64
C GLY A 117 10.62 -24.20 -29.71
N SER A 118 9.44 -24.65 -30.15
CA SER A 118 9.25 -25.75 -31.12
C SER A 118 8.86 -25.30 -32.53
N GLY A 119 9.09 -24.02 -32.87
CA GLY A 119 8.65 -23.41 -34.14
C GLY A 119 9.44 -23.85 -35.38
N ALA A 120 9.11 -23.25 -36.53
CA ALA A 120 9.93 -23.32 -37.73
C ALA A 120 11.08 -22.31 -37.64
N ALA A 121 12.25 -22.67 -38.18
CA ALA A 121 13.34 -21.72 -38.42
C ALA A 121 13.02 -20.90 -39.69
N THR A 122 13.46 -19.65 -39.76
CA THR A 122 13.36 -18.78 -40.94
C THR A 122 14.75 -18.32 -41.37
N LYS A 123 14.86 -17.40 -42.34
CA LYS A 123 16.16 -16.86 -42.78
C LYS A 123 16.95 -16.16 -41.66
N ASN A 124 16.24 -15.60 -40.68
CA ASN A 124 16.81 -14.84 -39.56
C ASN A 124 16.34 -15.32 -38.18
N LEU A 125 15.72 -16.50 -38.09
CA LEU A 125 15.20 -17.07 -36.85
C LEU A 125 15.68 -18.52 -36.69
N ILE A 126 16.45 -18.76 -35.64
CA ILE A 126 16.96 -20.06 -35.21
C ILE A 126 16.07 -20.55 -34.07
N GLN A 127 15.69 -21.82 -34.09
CA GLN A 127 14.87 -22.42 -33.04
C GLN A 127 15.71 -23.36 -32.19
N ILE A 128 15.61 -23.25 -30.87
CA ILE A 128 16.19 -24.21 -29.93
C ILE A 128 15.17 -24.70 -28.90
N THR A 129 15.10 -26.01 -28.75
CA THR A 129 14.34 -26.66 -27.69
C THR A 129 15.25 -27.64 -26.95
N TYR A 130 14.86 -28.01 -25.75
CA TYR A 130 15.58 -28.98 -24.93
C TYR A 130 14.59 -29.86 -24.18
N ASN A 131 15.06 -31.01 -23.71
CA ASN A 131 14.22 -32.00 -23.06
C ASN A 131 14.38 -32.01 -21.55
N TYR A 132 13.70 -31.09 -20.87
CA TYR A 132 13.68 -31.06 -19.41
C TYR A 132 13.12 -32.36 -18.78
N ALA A 133 12.31 -33.14 -19.50
CA ALA A 133 11.69 -34.35 -18.95
C ALA A 133 12.71 -35.48 -18.74
N SER A 134 13.76 -35.58 -19.56
CA SER A 134 14.79 -36.62 -19.40
C SER A 134 15.57 -36.41 -18.09
N VAL A 135 16.01 -35.18 -17.81
CA VAL A 135 16.77 -34.88 -16.60
C VAL A 135 15.90 -34.94 -15.35
N ASN A 136 14.64 -34.49 -15.43
CA ASN A 136 13.69 -34.61 -14.31
C ASN A 136 13.37 -36.07 -14.02
N TYR A 137 13.22 -36.92 -15.03
CA TYR A 137 13.06 -38.36 -14.86
C TYR A 137 14.26 -39.01 -14.15
N ILE A 138 15.50 -38.68 -14.55
CA ILE A 138 16.72 -39.17 -13.87
C ILE A 138 16.78 -38.64 -12.43
N SER A 139 16.42 -37.38 -12.20
CA SER A 139 16.36 -36.77 -10.86
C SER A 139 15.30 -37.47 -9.98
N GLY A 140 14.16 -37.83 -10.56
CA GLY A 140 13.13 -38.61 -9.90
C GLY A 140 13.60 -40.01 -9.51
N MET A 141 14.28 -40.72 -10.42
CA MET A 141 14.92 -42.00 -10.09
C MET A 141 15.91 -41.86 -8.94
N PHE A 142 16.71 -40.79 -8.91
CA PHE A 142 17.60 -40.51 -7.78
C PHE A 142 16.80 -40.33 -6.47
N ALA A 143 15.75 -39.50 -6.48
CA ALA A 143 14.92 -39.23 -5.31
C ALA A 143 14.24 -40.50 -4.76
N GLY A 144 13.71 -41.35 -5.65
CA GLY A 144 13.09 -42.63 -5.28
C GLY A 144 14.07 -43.64 -4.67
N LEU A 145 15.33 -43.64 -5.11
CA LEU A 145 16.40 -44.47 -4.53
C LEU A 145 16.97 -43.91 -3.21
N GLN A 146 16.84 -42.60 -3.00
CA GLN A 146 17.47 -41.90 -1.87
C GLN A 146 16.53 -41.69 -0.67
N THR A 147 15.21 -41.65 -0.89
CA THR A 147 14.22 -41.51 0.19
C THR A 147 14.29 -42.70 1.15
N VAL A 148 14.22 -42.41 2.45
CA VAL A 148 14.15 -43.41 3.52
C VAL A 148 12.72 -43.50 4.07
N LYS A 149 11.94 -42.42 3.95
CA LYS A 149 10.54 -42.33 4.42
C LYS A 149 9.50 -42.73 3.37
N ASN A 150 9.91 -43.06 2.15
CA ASN A 150 9.02 -43.24 1.00
C ASN A 150 8.11 -42.02 0.74
N LYS A 151 8.61 -40.82 1.05
CA LYS A 151 7.87 -39.57 0.90
C LYS A 151 8.77 -38.50 0.30
N ILE A 152 8.45 -38.08 -0.91
CA ILE A 152 9.23 -37.08 -1.64
C ILE A 152 8.35 -35.90 -2.02
N GLY A 153 8.97 -34.72 -2.08
CA GLY A 153 8.33 -33.44 -2.37
C GLY A 153 8.81 -32.86 -3.69
N PHE A 154 7.95 -32.07 -4.34
CA PHE A 154 8.32 -31.30 -5.53
C PHE A 154 7.71 -29.90 -5.53
N LEU A 155 8.46 -28.89 -5.98
CA LEU A 155 7.94 -27.54 -6.21
C LEU A 155 7.97 -27.20 -7.70
N SER A 156 6.81 -26.86 -8.24
CA SER A 156 6.62 -26.51 -9.65
C SER A 156 6.31 -25.02 -9.80
N PRO A 157 6.74 -24.34 -10.86
CA PRO A 157 6.24 -23.00 -11.19
C PRO A 157 4.74 -23.02 -11.52
N GLY A 158 4.23 -24.13 -12.07
CA GLY A 158 2.82 -24.35 -12.36
C GLY A 158 2.25 -23.50 -13.51
N SER A 159 0.95 -23.66 -13.75
CA SER A 159 0.23 -23.01 -14.86
C SER A 159 0.18 -21.48 -14.77
N ALA A 160 0.18 -20.92 -13.56
CA ALA A 160 0.21 -19.46 -13.37
C ALA A 160 1.50 -18.83 -13.91
N ALA A 161 2.59 -19.60 -14.04
CA ALA A 161 3.83 -19.19 -14.69
C ALA A 161 3.90 -19.61 -16.18
N ASN A 162 2.73 -19.81 -16.83
CA ASN A 162 2.60 -20.32 -18.20
C ASN A 162 3.32 -21.66 -18.45
N ASN A 163 3.47 -22.49 -17.42
CA ASN A 163 4.15 -23.77 -17.52
C ASN A 163 3.21 -24.95 -17.25
N ASN A 164 3.50 -26.10 -17.85
CA ASN A 164 2.73 -27.33 -17.64
C ASN A 164 3.44 -28.24 -16.63
N ASP A 165 2.72 -29.11 -15.94
CA ASP A 165 3.28 -30.00 -14.91
C ASP A 165 3.91 -31.28 -15.51
N SER A 166 4.34 -31.24 -16.78
CA SER A 166 4.93 -32.42 -17.44
C SER A 166 6.31 -32.82 -16.89
N PHE A 167 7.09 -31.87 -16.35
CA PHE A 167 8.33 -32.18 -15.62
C PHE A 167 8.04 -32.79 -14.25
N VAL A 168 6.97 -32.34 -13.56
CA VAL A 168 6.50 -32.92 -12.29
C VAL A 168 6.16 -34.39 -12.52
N TYR A 169 5.40 -34.67 -13.59
CA TYR A 169 5.10 -36.03 -14.01
C TYR A 169 6.36 -36.85 -14.34
N ALA A 170 7.30 -36.28 -15.11
CA ALA A 170 8.54 -36.97 -15.48
C ALA A 170 9.37 -37.36 -14.24
N PHE A 171 9.46 -36.45 -13.27
CA PHE A 171 10.11 -36.70 -11.99
C PHE A 171 9.39 -37.81 -11.21
N TRP A 172 8.07 -37.71 -11.07
CA TRP A 172 7.28 -38.71 -10.35
C TRP A 172 7.42 -40.12 -10.94
N ILE A 173 7.28 -40.28 -12.25
CA ILE A 173 7.38 -41.61 -12.89
C ILE A 173 8.81 -42.18 -12.78
N GLY A 174 9.83 -41.33 -12.80
CA GLY A 174 11.21 -41.72 -12.49
C GLY A 174 11.35 -42.32 -11.08
N ALA A 175 10.78 -41.65 -10.07
CA ALA A 175 10.79 -42.14 -8.70
C ALA A 175 9.99 -43.44 -8.53
N LYS A 176 8.78 -43.49 -9.11
CA LYS A 176 7.88 -44.65 -9.03
C LYS A 176 8.50 -45.92 -9.66
N GLN A 177 9.32 -45.77 -10.71
CA GLN A 177 9.96 -46.90 -11.38
C GLN A 177 11.01 -47.62 -10.53
N VAL A 178 11.67 -46.92 -9.62
CA VAL A 178 12.69 -47.49 -8.72
C VAL A 178 12.14 -47.77 -7.32
N ASN A 179 11.04 -47.09 -6.94
CA ASN A 179 10.37 -47.25 -5.66
C ASN A 179 8.84 -47.16 -5.85
N PRO A 180 8.15 -48.29 -6.11
CA PRO A 180 6.70 -48.32 -6.34
C PRO A 180 5.86 -47.81 -5.16
N ASP A 181 6.39 -47.86 -3.94
CA ASP A 181 5.70 -47.49 -2.70
C ASP A 181 5.83 -45.99 -2.35
N VAL A 182 6.55 -45.22 -3.18
CA VAL A 182 6.80 -43.80 -2.91
C VAL A 182 5.51 -42.97 -2.97
N LYS A 183 5.33 -42.10 -1.97
CA LYS A 183 4.30 -41.04 -1.96
C LYS A 183 4.91 -39.73 -2.43
N PHE A 184 4.22 -39.06 -3.34
CA PHE A 184 4.70 -37.85 -4.00
C PHE A 184 3.75 -36.68 -3.74
N TYR A 185 4.28 -35.62 -3.13
CA TYR A 185 3.54 -34.40 -2.79
C TYR A 185 4.13 -33.23 -3.57
N TYR A 186 3.29 -32.36 -4.13
CA TYR A 186 3.81 -31.18 -4.81
C TYR A 186 2.90 -29.95 -4.67
N TYR A 187 3.55 -28.78 -4.68
CA TYR A 187 2.92 -27.47 -4.76
C TYR A 187 3.27 -26.78 -6.08
N ASN A 188 2.36 -25.93 -6.55
CA ASN A 188 2.67 -24.94 -7.58
C ASN A 188 2.99 -23.60 -6.89
N ILE A 189 4.16 -23.02 -7.15
CA ILE A 189 4.61 -21.73 -6.59
C ILE A 189 3.98 -20.54 -7.33
N GLY A 190 3.67 -20.72 -8.61
CA GLY A 190 3.09 -19.70 -9.49
C GLY A 190 4.12 -18.77 -10.15
N SER A 191 5.41 -18.99 -9.91
CA SER A 191 6.54 -18.26 -10.49
C SER A 191 7.75 -19.18 -10.56
N TYR A 192 8.69 -18.92 -11.48
CA TYR A 192 10.01 -19.55 -11.46
C TYR A 192 10.91 -19.00 -10.35
N LEU A 193 10.64 -17.78 -9.86
CA LEU A 193 11.40 -17.13 -8.80
C LEU A 193 10.46 -16.46 -7.80
N ASP A 194 10.25 -17.11 -6.66
CA ASP A 194 9.59 -16.56 -5.47
C ASP A 194 10.18 -17.25 -4.24
N GLN A 195 11.21 -16.63 -3.65
CA GLN A 195 11.98 -17.23 -2.55
C GLN A 195 11.11 -17.45 -1.32
N ASP A 196 10.25 -16.49 -0.99
CA ASP A 196 9.41 -16.53 0.21
C ASP A 196 8.42 -17.70 0.13
N LYS A 197 7.72 -17.85 -1.02
CA LYS A 197 6.80 -18.98 -1.23
C LYS A 197 7.55 -20.30 -1.26
N THR A 198 8.71 -20.34 -1.90
CA THR A 198 9.54 -21.55 -2.01
C THR A 198 10.00 -22.01 -0.63
N ILE A 199 10.47 -21.09 0.22
CA ILE A 199 10.91 -21.39 1.58
C ILE A 199 9.76 -21.98 2.41
N ALA A 200 8.60 -21.31 2.41
CA ALA A 200 7.44 -21.72 3.18
C ALA A 200 6.84 -23.06 2.67
N ALA A 201 6.70 -23.23 1.36
CA ALA A 201 6.23 -24.48 0.75
C ALA A 201 7.17 -25.65 1.04
N THR A 202 8.49 -25.43 1.01
CA THR A 202 9.48 -26.46 1.37
C THR A 202 9.35 -26.85 2.83
N GLN A 203 9.16 -25.90 3.74
CA GLN A 203 8.93 -26.18 5.16
C GLN A 203 7.66 -27.01 5.37
N ASP A 204 6.57 -26.72 4.66
CA ASP A 204 5.33 -27.51 4.75
C ASP A 204 5.54 -28.95 4.26
N LEU A 205 6.23 -29.14 3.12
CA LEU A 205 6.59 -30.47 2.61
C LEU A 205 7.39 -31.29 3.64
N ILE A 206 8.34 -30.66 4.34
CA ILE A 206 9.15 -31.31 5.38
C ILE A 206 8.33 -31.59 6.65
N ASN A 207 7.68 -30.56 7.20
CA ASN A 207 7.13 -30.59 8.56
C ASN A 207 5.72 -31.19 8.62
N ILE A 208 4.87 -30.89 7.64
CA ILE A 208 3.47 -31.35 7.60
C ILE A 208 3.37 -32.69 6.89
N TYR A 209 3.95 -32.80 5.69
CA TYR A 209 3.82 -34.00 4.86
C TYR A 209 4.90 -35.04 5.17
N GLY A 210 6.03 -34.64 5.77
CA GLY A 210 7.09 -35.54 6.20
C GLY A 210 8.02 -35.97 5.08
N CYS A 211 8.17 -35.17 4.02
CA CYS A 211 9.07 -35.45 2.91
C CYS A 211 10.54 -35.39 3.38
N ASP A 212 11.38 -36.29 2.88
CA ASP A 212 12.81 -36.35 3.17
C ASP A 212 13.73 -36.10 1.97
N VAL A 213 13.16 -36.06 0.77
CA VAL A 213 13.83 -35.62 -0.45
C VAL A 213 12.91 -34.64 -1.16
N ILE A 214 13.43 -33.44 -1.44
CA ILE A 214 12.69 -32.37 -2.12
C ILE A 214 13.49 -31.94 -3.33
N ALA A 215 12.79 -31.86 -4.45
CA ALA A 215 13.29 -31.31 -5.70
C ALA A 215 12.36 -30.18 -6.17
N ASP A 216 12.81 -29.44 -7.17
CA ASP A 216 12.02 -28.37 -7.78
C ASP A 216 12.43 -28.14 -9.23
N THR A 217 11.65 -27.31 -9.93
CA THR A 217 12.05 -26.70 -11.21
C THR A 217 11.85 -25.20 -11.12
N LEU A 218 12.60 -24.57 -10.23
CA LEU A 218 12.64 -23.11 -10.03
C LEU A 218 14.01 -22.56 -10.43
N ASP A 219 14.14 -21.23 -10.47
CA ASP A 219 15.35 -20.57 -10.96
C ASP A 219 16.47 -20.50 -9.90
N ASP A 220 16.16 -20.62 -8.61
CA ASP A 220 17.11 -20.46 -7.51
C ASP A 220 17.24 -21.73 -6.63
N PHE A 221 18.08 -21.66 -5.58
CA PHE A 221 18.34 -22.79 -4.68
C PHE A 221 17.62 -22.68 -3.33
N SER A 222 16.51 -21.94 -3.25
CA SER A 222 15.81 -21.70 -1.99
C SER A 222 15.31 -22.98 -1.31
N ALA A 223 14.75 -23.92 -2.09
CA ALA A 223 14.28 -25.21 -1.56
C ALA A 223 15.42 -26.05 -0.98
N GLY A 224 16.57 -26.08 -1.68
CA GLY A 224 17.77 -26.76 -1.21
C GLY A 224 18.31 -26.17 0.10
N ASN A 225 18.33 -24.84 0.23
CA ASN A 225 18.73 -24.18 1.48
C ASN A 225 17.84 -24.58 2.67
N VAL A 226 16.52 -24.67 2.48
CA VAL A 226 15.59 -25.12 3.54
C VAL A 226 15.80 -26.59 3.89
N ALA A 227 16.07 -27.46 2.91
CA ALA A 227 16.39 -28.86 3.18
C ALA A 227 17.65 -28.97 4.07
N ILE A 228 18.71 -28.21 3.75
CA ILE A 228 19.95 -28.17 4.53
C ILE A 228 19.69 -27.66 5.96
N GLN A 229 18.92 -26.58 6.11
CA GLN A 229 18.54 -26.04 7.42
C GLN A 229 17.75 -27.03 8.29
N ASN A 230 16.97 -27.93 7.67
CA ASN A 230 16.24 -28.99 8.34
C ASN A 230 17.05 -30.30 8.50
N ASN A 231 18.37 -30.25 8.34
CA ASN A 231 19.28 -31.40 8.41
C ASN A 231 18.95 -32.51 7.40
N GLN A 232 18.38 -32.14 6.25
CA GLN A 232 18.18 -33.02 5.10
C GLN A 232 19.22 -32.72 4.02
N TYR A 233 19.47 -33.69 3.13
CA TYR A 233 20.29 -33.43 1.96
C TYR A 233 19.47 -32.72 0.88
N ALA A 234 20.11 -31.78 0.18
CA ALA A 234 19.48 -31.06 -0.91
C ALA A 234 19.76 -31.72 -2.28
N MET A 235 18.84 -31.50 -3.22
CA MET A 235 19.03 -31.78 -4.64
C MET A 235 19.20 -30.47 -5.41
N GLY A 236 20.23 -30.37 -6.25
CA GLY A 236 20.44 -29.24 -7.16
C GLY A 236 19.73 -29.46 -8.49
N THR A 237 18.46 -29.03 -8.57
CA THR A 237 17.59 -29.27 -9.74
C THR A 237 17.22 -28.02 -10.53
N ASN A 238 17.88 -26.88 -10.27
CA ASN A 238 17.73 -25.64 -11.04
C ASN A 238 18.70 -25.53 -12.23
N GLY A 239 19.57 -26.53 -12.42
CA GLY A 239 20.50 -26.61 -13.54
C GLY A 239 21.85 -25.93 -13.32
N PHE A 240 22.16 -25.46 -12.11
CA PHE A 240 23.51 -25.05 -11.73
C PHE A 240 24.20 -26.17 -10.91
N PRO A 241 25.53 -26.33 -10.98
CA PRO A 241 26.27 -27.31 -10.18
C PRO A 241 26.33 -26.92 -8.69
N GLN A 242 25.20 -27.02 -7.98
CA GLN A 242 25.02 -26.54 -6.60
C GLN A 242 26.03 -27.12 -5.60
N ARG A 243 26.56 -28.32 -5.86
CA ARG A 243 27.59 -28.96 -5.04
C ARG A 243 28.88 -28.14 -4.97
N ASP A 244 29.19 -27.35 -5.99
CA ASP A 244 30.40 -26.50 -6.01
C ASP A 244 30.32 -25.35 -5.00
N VAL A 245 29.10 -24.97 -4.59
CA VAL A 245 28.83 -23.90 -3.62
C VAL A 245 28.55 -24.47 -2.24
N TYR A 246 27.70 -25.50 -2.14
CA TYR A 246 27.19 -26.03 -0.88
C TYR A 246 27.88 -27.32 -0.40
N GLY A 247 28.83 -27.83 -1.17
CA GLY A 247 29.58 -29.03 -0.85
C GLY A 247 28.69 -30.25 -0.64
N GLU A 248 29.01 -31.02 0.39
CA GLU A 248 28.47 -32.37 0.62
C GLU A 248 27.04 -32.39 1.21
N ASN A 249 26.47 -31.21 1.42
CA ASN A 249 25.05 -31.07 1.72
C ASN A 249 24.17 -31.30 0.49
N VAL A 250 24.75 -31.20 -0.72
CA VAL A 250 24.07 -31.48 -1.99
C VAL A 250 24.53 -32.83 -2.54
N ILE A 251 23.64 -33.81 -2.51
CA ILE A 251 23.97 -35.20 -2.86
C ILE A 251 23.75 -35.52 -4.34
N PHE A 252 22.95 -34.74 -5.03
CA PHE A 252 22.70 -34.85 -6.47
C PHE A 252 22.50 -33.46 -7.05
N SER A 253 23.06 -33.21 -8.22
CA SER A 253 22.77 -32.02 -9.00
C SER A 253 22.91 -32.32 -10.49
N TYR A 254 22.16 -31.60 -11.32
CA TYR A 254 22.43 -31.54 -12.75
C TYR A 254 22.76 -30.11 -13.15
N ALA A 255 23.65 -29.96 -14.14
CA ALA A 255 24.01 -28.67 -14.69
C ALA A 255 23.66 -28.56 -16.18
N TYR A 256 23.16 -27.40 -16.62
CA TYR A 256 22.97 -27.07 -18.02
C TYR A 256 24.28 -26.65 -18.68
N ASN A 257 24.57 -27.14 -19.87
CA ASN A 257 25.74 -26.72 -20.63
C ASN A 257 25.36 -25.97 -21.91
N TRP A 258 24.87 -24.74 -21.75
CA TRP A 258 24.42 -23.91 -22.89
C TRP A 258 25.53 -23.60 -23.90
N THR A 259 26.79 -23.53 -23.46
CA THR A 259 27.94 -23.29 -24.35
C THR A 259 28.02 -24.33 -25.47
N LYS A 260 27.70 -25.59 -25.20
CA LYS A 260 27.71 -26.69 -26.19
C LYS A 260 26.75 -26.46 -27.37
N TYR A 261 25.71 -25.63 -27.18
CA TYR A 261 24.75 -25.30 -28.23
C TYR A 261 24.90 -23.87 -28.74
N PHE A 262 25.13 -22.90 -27.85
CA PHE A 262 25.29 -21.50 -28.27
C PHE A 262 26.54 -21.28 -29.12
N LEU A 263 27.65 -21.95 -28.83
CA LEU A 263 28.91 -21.78 -29.58
C LEU A 263 28.80 -22.23 -31.05
N PRO A 264 28.35 -23.45 -31.37
CA PRO A 264 28.20 -23.85 -32.77
C PRO A 264 27.12 -23.03 -33.50
N ILE A 265 26.08 -22.56 -32.79
CA ILE A 265 25.08 -21.65 -33.36
C ILE A 265 25.71 -20.30 -33.73
N ALA A 266 26.40 -19.65 -32.80
CA ALA A 266 27.05 -18.37 -33.04
C ALA A 266 28.13 -18.48 -34.14
N GLY A 267 28.91 -19.56 -34.15
CA GLY A 267 29.86 -19.86 -35.22
C GLY A 267 29.19 -20.05 -36.59
N SER A 268 27.97 -20.61 -36.63
CA SER A 268 27.19 -20.72 -37.86
C SER A 268 26.73 -19.35 -38.36
N VAL A 269 26.23 -18.50 -37.46
CA VAL A 269 25.85 -17.12 -37.79
C VAL A 269 27.04 -16.33 -38.31
N ALA A 270 28.20 -16.42 -37.65
CA ALA A 270 29.43 -15.73 -38.08
C ALA A 270 29.92 -16.18 -39.47
N ASN A 271 29.71 -17.45 -39.82
CA ASN A 271 30.08 -17.99 -41.13
C ASN A 271 28.99 -17.80 -42.20
N GLY A 272 27.88 -17.14 -41.87
CA GLY A 272 26.75 -16.92 -42.79
C GLY A 272 25.99 -18.19 -43.16
N THR A 273 26.06 -19.26 -42.34
CA THR A 273 25.30 -20.49 -42.57
C THR A 273 23.89 -20.38 -42.02
N VAL A 274 22.93 -20.94 -42.76
CA VAL A 274 21.48 -20.77 -42.56
C VAL A 274 21.02 -21.29 -41.20
N PRO A 275 20.06 -20.61 -40.54
CA PRO A 275 19.39 -21.08 -39.33
C PRO A 275 18.87 -22.51 -39.38
N GLY A 276 19.19 -23.28 -38.33
CA GLY A 276 18.69 -24.63 -38.13
C GLY A 276 17.71 -24.73 -36.96
N LYS A 277 17.20 -25.96 -36.74
CA LYS A 277 16.55 -26.34 -35.49
C LYS A 277 17.55 -27.09 -34.62
N TRP A 278 17.66 -26.69 -33.37
CA TRP A 278 18.56 -27.29 -32.39
C TRP A 278 17.75 -27.98 -31.29
N TYR A 279 18.21 -29.14 -30.87
CA TYR A 279 17.58 -29.95 -29.84
C TYR A 279 18.63 -30.38 -28.81
N ALA A 280 18.42 -30.00 -27.56
CA ALA A 280 19.33 -30.28 -26.46
C ALA A 280 18.77 -31.34 -25.48
N ASP A 281 19.58 -32.34 -25.16
CA ASP A 281 19.22 -33.46 -24.27
C ASP A 281 20.52 -34.14 -23.78
N PHE A 282 20.39 -35.25 -23.06
CA PHE A 282 21.51 -36.18 -22.91
C PHE A 282 21.98 -36.64 -24.29
N ASN A 283 23.30 -36.65 -24.50
CA ASN A 283 23.87 -37.01 -25.79
C ASN A 283 25.02 -38.00 -25.62
N LYS A 284 25.18 -38.91 -26.59
CA LYS A 284 26.31 -39.84 -26.64
C LYS A 284 27.61 -39.11 -26.97
N GLU A 285 27.53 -38.07 -27.79
CA GLU A 285 28.65 -37.20 -28.11
C GLU A 285 28.82 -36.16 -27.00
N ASP A 286 29.95 -36.22 -26.30
CA ASP A 286 30.21 -35.35 -25.15
C ASP A 286 30.12 -33.85 -25.50
N ASN A 287 30.53 -33.49 -26.72
CA ASN A 287 30.44 -32.13 -27.25
C ASN A 287 29.00 -31.58 -27.34
N TYR A 288 27.99 -32.45 -27.35
CA TYR A 288 26.57 -32.09 -27.39
C TYR A 288 25.80 -32.56 -26.17
N ASN A 289 26.46 -33.11 -25.15
CA ASN A 289 25.78 -33.54 -23.93
C ASN A 289 25.35 -32.33 -23.10
N PHE A 290 24.06 -32.01 -23.11
CA PHE A 290 23.54 -30.78 -22.49
C PHE A 290 23.49 -30.83 -20.95
N TYR A 291 23.38 -32.04 -20.38
CA TYR A 291 23.21 -32.26 -18.95
C TYR A 291 24.43 -32.92 -18.32
N ASP A 292 25.10 -32.20 -17.42
CA ASP A 292 26.20 -32.75 -16.63
C ASP A 292 25.67 -33.17 -15.25
N LEU A 293 25.76 -34.47 -14.93
CA LEU A 293 25.30 -35.04 -13.66
C LEU A 293 26.43 -35.05 -12.62
N SER A 294 26.15 -34.59 -11.41
CA SER A 294 27.10 -34.52 -10.29
C SER A 294 26.49 -35.17 -9.05
N PHE A 295 27.27 -36.06 -8.41
CA PHE A 295 26.84 -36.86 -7.27
C PHE A 295 27.78 -36.65 -6.07
N GLY A 296 27.21 -36.50 -4.88
CA GLY A 296 27.97 -36.41 -3.63
C GLY A 296 28.70 -37.70 -3.24
N PHE A 297 29.62 -37.65 -2.28
CA PHE A 297 30.36 -38.85 -1.87
C PHE A 297 29.47 -39.88 -1.16
N LYS A 298 28.37 -39.44 -0.54
CA LYS A 298 27.43 -40.29 0.21
C LYS A 298 26.55 -41.16 -0.69
N VAL A 299 26.45 -40.84 -1.98
CA VAL A 299 25.66 -41.62 -2.94
C VAL A 299 26.38 -42.93 -3.24
N SER A 300 25.67 -44.05 -3.14
CA SER A 300 26.23 -45.38 -3.40
C SER A 300 26.73 -45.49 -4.85
N GLN A 301 27.81 -46.25 -5.08
CA GLN A 301 28.32 -46.45 -6.44
C GLN A 301 27.28 -47.14 -7.34
N ASN A 302 26.52 -48.10 -6.80
CA ASN A 302 25.42 -48.76 -7.52
C ASN A 302 24.38 -47.75 -8.02
N THR A 303 24.02 -46.76 -7.20
CA THR A 303 23.09 -45.68 -7.59
C THR A 303 23.69 -44.83 -8.72
N LYS A 304 24.97 -44.45 -8.61
CA LYS A 304 25.66 -43.67 -9.64
C LYS A 304 25.68 -44.40 -10.98
N ASP A 305 26.11 -45.66 -10.96
CA ASP A 305 26.24 -46.50 -12.15
C ASP A 305 24.89 -46.72 -12.83
N LEU A 306 23.83 -46.97 -12.04
CA LEU A 306 22.47 -47.12 -12.55
C LEU A 306 21.99 -45.85 -13.27
N LEU A 307 22.17 -44.67 -12.66
CA LEU A 307 21.68 -43.41 -13.23
C LEU A 307 22.48 -43.01 -14.48
N ILE A 308 23.81 -43.21 -14.48
CA ILE A 308 24.65 -42.98 -15.66
C ILE A 308 24.31 -43.96 -16.79
N GLN A 309 24.04 -45.23 -16.47
CA GLN A 309 23.59 -46.19 -17.47
C GLN A 309 22.24 -45.76 -18.07
N LYS A 310 21.30 -45.31 -17.23
CA LYS A 310 19.99 -44.85 -17.68
C LYS A 310 20.06 -43.59 -18.53
N SER A 311 20.90 -42.62 -18.19
CA SER A 311 21.10 -41.42 -19.02
C SER A 311 21.68 -41.77 -20.39
N ARG A 312 22.61 -42.74 -20.48
CA ARG A 312 23.11 -43.26 -21.76
C ARG A 312 22.03 -43.95 -22.59
N VAL A 313 21.14 -44.72 -21.96
CA VAL A 313 19.99 -45.34 -22.65
C VAL A 313 19.10 -44.26 -23.23
N LEU A 314 18.74 -43.23 -22.44
CA LEU A 314 17.94 -42.09 -22.93
C LEU A 314 18.64 -41.36 -24.09
N ALA A 315 19.96 -41.14 -24.01
CA ALA A 315 20.74 -40.49 -25.06
C ALA A 315 20.73 -41.25 -26.40
N THR A 316 20.46 -42.57 -26.39
CA THR A 316 20.40 -43.41 -27.60
C THR A 316 18.98 -43.78 -28.03
N THR A 317 17.99 -43.48 -27.21
CA THR A 317 16.58 -43.84 -27.47
C THR A 317 15.88 -42.65 -28.12
N PRO A 318 15.10 -42.83 -29.20
CA PRO A 318 14.26 -41.76 -29.70
C PRO A 318 13.30 -41.27 -28.61
N ARG A 319 13.10 -39.95 -28.50
CA ARG A 319 12.29 -39.32 -27.44
C ARG A 319 10.92 -39.99 -27.23
N ALA A 320 10.24 -40.35 -28.31
CA ALA A 320 8.93 -41.02 -28.27
C ALA A 320 8.94 -42.39 -27.58
N GLY A 321 10.10 -43.05 -27.51
CA GLY A 321 10.31 -44.31 -26.81
C GLY A 321 10.82 -44.18 -25.38
N HIS A 322 10.95 -42.96 -24.84
CA HIS A 322 11.37 -42.81 -23.43
C HIS A 322 10.30 -43.35 -22.47
N PRO A 323 10.68 -43.87 -21.29
CA PRO A 323 9.74 -44.51 -20.36
C PRO A 323 8.57 -43.63 -19.91
N TYR A 324 8.78 -42.32 -19.85
CA TYR A 324 7.74 -41.34 -19.48
C TYR A 324 6.79 -41.00 -20.65
N TYR A 325 7.04 -41.45 -21.87
CA TYR A 325 6.07 -41.33 -22.98
C TYR A 325 5.13 -42.53 -23.10
N CYS A 326 5.52 -43.69 -22.56
CA CYS A 326 4.74 -44.91 -22.70
C CYS A 326 4.80 -45.78 -21.43
N ASN A 327 3.71 -45.78 -20.67
CA ASN A 327 3.51 -46.58 -19.46
C ASN A 327 2.01 -46.66 -19.14
N GLU A 328 1.63 -47.54 -18.21
CA GLU A 328 0.23 -47.76 -17.83
C GLU A 328 -0.47 -46.49 -17.29
N TYR A 329 0.25 -45.66 -16.53
CA TYR A 329 -0.32 -44.45 -15.93
C TYR A 329 -0.67 -43.40 -16.98
N ILE A 330 0.21 -43.19 -17.97
CA ILE A 330 -0.02 -42.20 -19.03
C ILE A 330 -1.10 -42.67 -20.02
N GLU A 331 -1.22 -43.98 -20.24
CA GLU A 331 -2.33 -44.51 -21.05
C GLU A 331 -3.68 -44.19 -20.41
N GLN A 332 -3.82 -44.41 -19.10
CA GLN A 332 -5.06 -44.07 -18.37
C GLN A 332 -5.32 -42.55 -18.39
N TYR A 333 -4.27 -41.76 -18.22
CA TYR A 333 -4.36 -40.31 -18.20
C TYR A 333 -4.78 -39.71 -19.55
N THR A 334 -4.15 -40.16 -20.64
CA THR A 334 -4.47 -39.70 -22.00
C THR A 334 -5.90 -40.02 -22.38
N LYS A 335 -6.42 -41.20 -21.99
CA LYS A 335 -7.84 -41.56 -22.15
C LYS A 335 -8.77 -40.64 -21.34
N LYS A 336 -8.43 -40.37 -20.07
CA LYS A 336 -9.24 -39.54 -19.17
C LYS A 336 -9.36 -38.08 -19.66
N TYR A 337 -8.28 -37.50 -20.15
CA TYR A 337 -8.22 -36.08 -20.56
C TYR A 337 -8.23 -35.87 -22.09
N ASN A 338 -8.49 -36.93 -22.86
CA ASN A 338 -8.53 -36.91 -24.33
C ASN A 338 -7.28 -36.26 -24.97
N LEU A 339 -6.10 -36.60 -24.46
CA LEU A 339 -4.84 -36.02 -24.93
C LEU A 339 -4.32 -36.73 -26.19
N PRO A 340 -3.64 -36.01 -27.11
CA PRO A 340 -3.12 -36.62 -28.32
C PRO A 340 -2.07 -37.71 -28.03
N THR A 341 -2.26 -38.89 -28.61
CA THR A 341 -1.38 -40.07 -28.49
C THR A 341 -0.49 -40.24 -29.73
N GLN A 342 0.51 -41.12 -29.64
CA GLN A 342 1.40 -41.37 -30.77
C GLN A 342 0.66 -42.12 -31.89
N ALA A 343 0.90 -41.72 -33.14
CA ALA A 343 0.28 -42.37 -34.29
C ALA A 343 0.59 -43.88 -34.39
N ALA A 344 1.77 -44.30 -33.93
CA ALA A 344 2.21 -45.69 -33.96
C ALA A 344 1.71 -46.54 -32.77
N ASN A 345 1.36 -45.92 -31.65
CA ASN A 345 0.93 -46.62 -30.43
C ASN A 345 0.02 -45.71 -29.59
N SER A 346 -1.27 -46.03 -29.56
CA SER A 346 -2.28 -45.26 -28.84
C SER A 346 -2.14 -45.36 -27.30
N SER A 347 -1.36 -46.30 -26.77
CA SER A 347 -1.02 -46.37 -25.35
C SER A 347 0.06 -45.37 -24.94
N CYS A 348 0.78 -44.78 -25.90
CA CYS A 348 1.84 -43.81 -25.62
C CYS A 348 1.35 -42.38 -25.91
N ILE A 349 1.71 -41.42 -25.06
CA ILE A 349 1.38 -40.01 -25.28
C ILE A 349 2.22 -39.41 -26.40
N SER A 350 1.65 -38.50 -27.19
CA SER A 350 2.43 -37.75 -28.18
C SER A 350 3.25 -36.64 -27.52
N THR A 351 4.22 -36.08 -28.25
CA THR A 351 4.95 -34.89 -27.79
C THR A 351 4.02 -33.71 -27.49
N ALA A 352 2.98 -33.50 -28.31
CA ALA A 352 2.00 -32.43 -28.08
C ALA A 352 1.19 -32.69 -26.81
N GLY A 353 0.66 -33.92 -26.65
CA GLY A 353 -0.09 -34.30 -25.46
C GLY A 353 0.71 -34.19 -24.17
N PHE A 354 2.02 -34.48 -24.22
CA PHE A 354 2.90 -34.36 -23.06
C PHE A 354 2.97 -32.94 -22.49
N PHE A 355 2.95 -31.91 -23.34
CA PHE A 355 2.94 -30.50 -22.90
C PHE A 355 1.59 -30.02 -22.37
N TYR A 356 0.54 -30.85 -22.42
CA TYR A 356 -0.79 -30.55 -21.85
C TYR A 356 -1.06 -31.26 -20.52
N ILE A 357 -0.04 -31.91 -19.92
CA ILE A 357 -0.14 -32.49 -18.58
C ILE A 357 -0.16 -31.35 -17.56
N ASN A 358 -1.35 -31.03 -17.04
CA ASN A 358 -1.57 -30.00 -16.01
C ASN A 358 -2.32 -30.51 -14.78
N GLN A 359 -2.81 -31.74 -14.83
CA GLN A 359 -3.52 -32.40 -13.74
C GLN A 359 -2.67 -33.55 -13.20
N PRO A 360 -2.77 -33.90 -11.90
CA PRO A 360 -2.01 -34.99 -11.33
C PRO A 360 -2.29 -36.32 -12.05
N VAL A 361 -1.22 -37.05 -12.37
CA VAL A 361 -1.22 -38.38 -13.00
C VAL A 361 -1.09 -39.44 -11.91
N GLY A 362 -1.90 -40.50 -11.98
CA GLY A 362 -1.84 -41.62 -11.03
C GLY A 362 -2.00 -41.18 -9.57
N ASP A 363 -1.08 -41.60 -8.71
CA ASP A 363 -1.11 -41.37 -7.26
C ASP A 363 -0.43 -40.06 -6.82
N MET A 364 -0.18 -39.12 -7.74
CA MET A 364 0.41 -37.82 -7.39
C MET A 364 -0.55 -37.00 -6.51
N ILE A 365 -0.04 -36.49 -5.39
CA ILE A 365 -0.82 -35.67 -4.45
C ILE A 365 -0.52 -34.19 -4.73
N TYR A 366 -1.42 -33.54 -5.46
CA TYR A 366 -1.36 -32.10 -5.67
C TYR A 366 -1.90 -31.36 -4.45
N LEU A 367 -1.09 -30.47 -3.89
CA LEU A 367 -1.42 -29.69 -2.70
C LEU A 367 -1.98 -28.29 -3.02
N GLY A 368 -2.10 -27.94 -4.30
CA GLY A 368 -2.60 -26.65 -4.76
C GLY A 368 -1.49 -25.66 -5.11
N SER A 369 -1.89 -24.44 -5.45
CA SER A 369 -0.98 -23.30 -5.59
C SER A 369 -0.65 -22.73 -4.20
N TYR A 370 0.63 -22.53 -3.91
CA TYR A 370 1.09 -22.08 -2.62
C TYR A 370 0.85 -20.57 -2.45
N ASN A 371 0.15 -20.21 -1.38
CA ASN A 371 -0.10 -18.82 -1.00
C ASN A 371 0.31 -18.62 0.46
N ILE A 372 1.17 -17.63 0.70
CA ILE A 372 1.55 -17.23 2.05
C ILE A 372 0.34 -16.58 2.71
N ARG A 373 0.03 -17.00 3.93
CA ARG A 373 -1.08 -16.42 4.70
C ARG A 373 -0.68 -15.02 5.16
N LEU A 374 -1.48 -14.03 4.80
CA LEU A 374 -1.31 -12.67 5.26
C LEU A 374 -1.60 -12.57 6.77
N SER A 375 -0.73 -11.90 7.52
CA SER A 375 -0.94 -11.64 8.94
C SER A 375 -1.50 -10.24 9.15
N LYS A 376 -2.65 -10.17 9.84
CA LYS A 376 -3.26 -8.90 10.22
C LYS A 376 -2.49 -8.27 11.37
N ILE A 377 -2.00 -7.05 11.19
CA ILE A 377 -1.41 -6.24 12.26
C ILE A 377 -2.51 -5.37 12.85
N GLU A 378 -2.85 -5.65 14.11
CA GLU A 378 -3.84 -4.87 14.85
C GLU A 378 -3.18 -3.72 15.61
N PHE A 379 -3.96 -2.66 15.84
CA PHE A 379 -3.51 -1.54 16.65
C PHE A 379 -3.19 -2.01 18.08
N SER A 380 -2.17 -1.44 18.70
CA SER A 380 -1.71 -1.87 20.03
C SER A 380 -2.84 -1.89 21.05
N SER A 381 -3.16 -3.08 21.57
CA SER A 381 -4.26 -3.27 22.52
C SER A 381 -4.06 -2.44 23.81
N SER A 382 -2.81 -2.18 24.18
CA SER A 382 -2.46 -1.33 25.34
C SER A 382 -2.88 0.11 25.11
N VAL A 383 -2.64 0.64 23.91
CA VAL A 383 -3.00 2.01 23.53
C VAL A 383 -4.52 2.16 23.45
N GLN A 384 -5.21 1.18 22.86
CA GLN A 384 -6.68 1.14 22.82
C GLN A 384 -7.31 1.15 24.22
N LYS A 385 -6.83 0.30 25.13
CA LYS A 385 -7.32 0.27 26.51
C LYS A 385 -7.01 1.58 27.24
N GLY A 386 -5.80 2.12 27.07
CA GLY A 386 -5.39 3.38 27.69
C GLY A 386 -6.30 4.56 27.33
N PHE A 387 -6.50 4.82 26.03
CA PHE A 387 -7.38 5.91 25.58
C PHE A 387 -8.84 5.69 26.00
N SER A 388 -9.32 4.45 25.97
CA SER A 388 -10.71 4.14 26.36
C SER A 388 -10.97 4.40 27.84
N ILE A 389 -10.04 4.00 28.72
CA ILE A 389 -10.15 4.23 30.16
C ILE A 389 -10.09 5.71 30.49
N VAL A 390 -9.11 6.45 29.95
CA VAL A 390 -8.96 7.90 30.19
C VAL A 390 -10.19 8.66 29.71
N SER A 391 -10.68 8.37 28.50
CA SER A 391 -11.89 9.00 27.97
C SER A 391 -13.12 8.67 28.83
N GLY A 392 -13.25 7.43 29.32
CA GLY A 392 -14.32 7.02 30.23
C GLY A 392 -14.31 7.78 31.56
N CYS A 393 -13.14 7.96 32.17
CA CYS A 393 -12.98 8.77 33.39
C CYS A 393 -13.35 10.24 33.15
N LEU A 394 -12.96 10.80 32.01
CA LEU A 394 -13.29 12.18 31.64
C LEU A 394 -14.79 12.37 31.37
N ILE A 395 -15.45 11.40 30.74
CA ILE A 395 -16.92 11.40 30.58
C ILE A 395 -17.60 11.40 31.95
N ALA A 396 -17.16 10.55 32.89
CA ALA A 396 -17.72 10.52 34.24
C ALA A 396 -17.52 11.86 34.98
N PHE A 397 -16.35 12.49 34.83
CA PHE A 397 -16.08 13.82 35.37
C PHE A 397 -17.00 14.90 34.75
N VAL A 398 -17.23 14.85 33.44
CA VAL A 398 -18.14 15.78 32.75
C VAL A 398 -19.60 15.59 33.20
N ILE A 399 -20.05 14.35 33.38
CA ILE A 399 -21.39 14.05 33.91
C ILE A 399 -21.53 14.61 35.33
N LEU A 400 -20.51 14.45 36.19
CA LEU A 400 -20.50 15.05 37.53
C LEU A 400 -20.59 16.59 37.47
N MET A 401 -19.90 17.22 36.52
CA MET A 401 -20.01 18.67 36.29
C MET A 401 -21.41 19.09 35.81
N MET A 402 -22.06 18.31 34.94
CA MET A 402 -23.44 18.57 34.53
C MET A 402 -24.40 18.51 35.73
N VAL A 403 -24.26 17.50 36.61
CA VAL A 403 -25.05 17.41 37.85
C VAL A 403 -24.78 18.61 38.77
N GLY A 404 -23.52 19.02 38.90
CA GLY A 404 -23.13 20.22 39.66
C GLY A 404 -23.78 21.50 39.12
N ILE A 405 -23.84 21.70 37.80
CA ILE A 405 -24.49 22.86 37.18
C ILE A 405 -25.99 22.89 37.48
N VAL A 406 -26.66 21.74 37.41
CA VAL A 406 -28.09 21.64 37.73
C VAL A 406 -28.35 21.93 39.20
N TYR A 407 -27.50 21.42 40.10
CA TYR A 407 -27.64 21.64 41.55
C TYR A 407 -27.38 23.10 41.97
N TYR A 408 -26.35 23.73 41.41
CA TYR A 408 -25.95 25.10 41.75
C TYR A 408 -26.53 26.17 40.80
N LYS A 409 -27.53 25.82 39.97
CA LYS A 409 -28.10 26.69 38.91
C LYS A 409 -28.57 28.07 39.40
N ASP A 410 -29.04 28.15 40.66
CA ASP A 410 -29.58 29.38 41.24
C ASP A 410 -28.49 30.34 41.73
N THR A 411 -27.25 29.86 41.84
CA THR A 411 -26.11 30.67 42.29
C THR A 411 -25.75 31.70 41.20
N PRO A 412 -25.53 32.99 41.53
CA PRO A 412 -25.25 34.05 40.56
C PRO A 412 -24.16 33.71 39.54
N SER A 413 -23.10 33.01 39.97
CA SER A 413 -21.99 32.57 39.13
C SER A 413 -22.42 31.63 37.98
N ILE A 414 -23.37 30.72 38.24
CA ILE A 414 -23.87 29.76 37.24
C ILE A 414 -25.09 30.32 36.50
N ARG A 415 -25.98 31.04 37.21
CA ARG A 415 -27.19 31.65 36.64
C ARG A 415 -26.85 32.66 35.54
N SER A 416 -25.89 33.57 35.80
CA SER A 416 -25.43 34.56 34.81
C SER A 416 -24.85 33.90 33.56
N ALA A 417 -24.15 32.78 33.73
CA ALA A 417 -23.56 32.01 32.65
C ALA A 417 -24.56 31.17 31.84
N SER A 418 -25.87 31.27 32.11
CA SER A 418 -26.94 30.52 31.43
C SER A 418 -26.73 28.99 31.48
N PRO A 419 -27.26 28.30 32.51
CA PRO A 419 -27.00 26.87 32.76
C PRO A 419 -27.23 25.95 31.56
N ILE A 420 -28.19 26.28 30.70
CA ILE A 420 -28.53 25.48 29.50
C ILE A 420 -27.36 25.47 28.50
N PHE A 421 -26.75 26.62 28.24
CA PHE A 421 -25.59 26.70 27.34
C PHE A 421 -24.38 25.96 27.92
N LEU A 422 -24.21 25.96 29.23
CA LEU A 422 -23.13 25.22 29.89
C LEU A 422 -23.30 23.71 29.71
N ASN A 423 -24.51 23.20 29.91
CA ASN A 423 -24.81 21.79 29.64
C ASN A 423 -24.61 21.45 28.16
N PHE A 424 -24.94 22.35 27.24
CA PHE A 424 -24.71 22.13 25.81
C PHE A 424 -23.22 21.99 25.46
N SER A 425 -22.36 22.86 26.01
CA SER A 425 -20.91 22.72 25.85
C SER A 425 -20.38 21.40 26.43
N LEU A 426 -20.91 20.96 27.59
CA LEU A 426 -20.54 19.68 28.19
C LEU A 426 -20.99 18.48 27.35
N ILE A 427 -22.17 18.53 26.75
CA ILE A 427 -22.64 17.51 25.79
C ILE A 427 -21.67 17.42 24.61
N GLY A 428 -21.23 18.56 24.06
CA GLY A 428 -20.20 18.59 23.03
C GLY A 428 -18.93 17.88 23.46
N GLY A 429 -18.46 18.12 24.69
CA GLY A 429 -17.32 17.42 25.28
C GLY A 429 -17.51 15.91 25.41
N ILE A 430 -18.67 15.44 25.85
CA ILE A 430 -19.00 14.00 25.93
C ILE A 430 -18.95 13.37 24.54
N ILE A 431 -19.54 14.01 23.53
CA ILE A 431 -19.56 13.49 22.16
C ILE A 431 -18.12 13.32 21.63
N ILE A 432 -17.22 14.29 21.89
CA ILE A 432 -15.82 14.16 21.49
C ILE A 432 -15.14 12.98 22.20
N TYR A 433 -15.31 12.81 23.51
CA TYR A 433 -14.72 11.69 24.23
C TYR A 433 -15.26 10.32 23.75
N ILE A 434 -16.54 10.22 23.43
CA ILE A 434 -17.11 9.02 22.79
C ILE A 434 -16.48 8.82 21.40
N GLY A 435 -16.32 9.90 20.63
CA GLY A 435 -15.62 9.88 19.34
C GLY A 435 -14.22 9.29 19.44
N ILE A 436 -13.44 9.68 20.45
CA ILE A 436 -12.07 9.16 20.69
C ILE A 436 -12.09 7.65 21.01
N ILE A 437 -13.05 7.17 21.80
CA ILE A 437 -13.20 5.73 22.08
C ILE A 437 -13.46 4.94 20.78
N ILE A 438 -14.32 5.47 19.90
CA ILE A 438 -14.59 4.86 18.59
C ILE A 438 -13.40 5.00 17.63
N TRP A 439 -12.59 6.06 17.79
CA TRP A 439 -11.41 6.29 16.97
C TRP A 439 -10.31 5.27 17.19
N VAL A 440 -10.09 4.83 18.44
CA VAL A 440 -9.08 3.81 18.76
C VAL A 440 -9.65 2.38 18.74
N GLY A 441 -10.98 2.24 18.79
CA GLY A 441 -11.66 0.94 18.73
C GLY A 441 -11.90 0.42 17.31
N PRO A 442 -12.30 -0.87 17.16
CA PRO A 442 -12.65 -1.52 15.89
C PRO A 442 -11.68 -1.24 14.74
N ILE A 443 -11.94 -1.60 13.49
CA ILE A 443 -12.31 -0.66 12.42
C ILE A 443 -13.38 -1.39 11.60
N SER A 444 -14.44 -0.67 11.25
CA SER A 444 -15.50 -1.13 10.36
C SER A 444 -16.00 0.05 9.55
N THR A 445 -16.67 -0.21 8.42
CA THR A 445 -17.24 0.85 7.57
C THR A 445 -18.15 1.81 8.36
N HIS A 446 -18.92 1.29 9.33
CA HIS A 446 -19.76 2.12 10.20
C HIS A 446 -18.93 2.95 11.18
N GLN A 447 -17.87 2.39 11.75
CA GLN A 447 -16.97 3.12 12.65
C GLN A 447 -16.18 4.19 11.90
N CYS A 448 -15.74 3.95 10.66
CA CYS A 448 -15.08 4.97 9.84
C CYS A 448 -15.96 6.21 9.73
N ASN A 449 -17.25 6.04 9.40
CA ASN A 449 -18.19 7.16 9.39
C ASN A 449 -18.40 7.77 10.79
N ALA A 450 -18.68 6.95 11.80
CA ALA A 450 -18.95 7.41 13.16
C ALA A 450 -17.81 8.26 13.74
N ARG A 451 -16.55 7.93 13.43
CA ARG A 451 -15.35 8.69 13.83
C ARG A 451 -15.45 10.16 13.43
N PHE A 452 -15.68 10.45 12.14
CA PHE A 452 -15.79 11.82 11.65
C PHE A 452 -17.06 12.50 12.17
N TRP A 453 -18.20 11.82 12.18
CA TRP A 453 -19.46 12.38 12.67
C TRP A 453 -19.37 12.83 14.13
N LEU A 454 -18.84 11.99 15.03
CA LEU A 454 -18.76 12.32 16.45
C LEU A 454 -17.79 13.45 16.74
N VAL A 455 -16.57 13.42 16.16
CA VAL A 455 -15.57 14.46 16.41
C VAL A 455 -16.05 15.82 15.90
N THR A 456 -16.62 15.87 14.69
CA THR A 456 -17.10 17.13 14.09
C THR A 456 -18.34 17.66 14.82
N LEU A 457 -19.34 16.83 15.12
CA LEU A 457 -20.54 17.24 15.87
C LEU A 457 -20.19 17.70 17.29
N GLY A 458 -19.33 16.97 17.99
CA GLY A 458 -18.88 17.33 19.33
C GLY A 458 -18.13 18.65 19.36
N PHE A 459 -17.20 18.86 18.42
CA PHE A 459 -16.44 20.11 18.29
C PHE A 459 -17.35 21.29 17.93
N SER A 460 -18.27 21.12 16.97
CA SER A 460 -19.25 22.15 16.60
C SER A 460 -20.16 22.53 17.76
N THR A 461 -20.57 21.56 18.58
CA THR A 461 -21.43 21.78 19.76
C THR A 461 -20.67 22.56 20.84
N LEU A 462 -19.43 22.14 21.13
CA LEU A 462 -18.56 22.76 22.13
C LEU A 462 -18.17 24.19 21.72
N ILE A 463 -17.51 24.36 20.57
CA ILE A 463 -17.00 25.67 20.12
C ILE A 463 -18.13 26.58 19.66
N GLY A 464 -19.12 26.07 18.92
CA GLY A 464 -20.25 26.87 18.44
C GLY A 464 -21.03 27.52 19.58
N SER A 465 -21.27 26.80 20.68
CA SER A 465 -21.95 27.36 21.86
C SER A 465 -21.12 28.45 22.56
N LEU A 466 -19.80 28.31 22.59
CA LEU A 466 -18.89 29.32 23.16
C LEU A 466 -18.82 30.59 22.28
N VAL A 467 -18.74 30.43 20.96
CA VAL A 467 -18.71 31.55 20.02
C VAL A 467 -20.01 32.35 20.06
N VAL A 468 -21.17 31.68 20.02
CA VAL A 468 -22.48 32.36 20.08
C VAL A 468 -22.67 33.12 21.40
N LYS A 469 -22.16 32.59 22.52
CA LYS A 469 -22.15 33.30 23.81
C LYS A 469 -21.32 34.57 23.77
N ASN A 470 -20.10 34.50 23.26
CA ASN A 470 -19.27 35.70 23.09
C ASN A 470 -19.88 36.69 22.10
N PHE A 471 -20.56 36.20 21.07
CA PHE A 471 -21.27 37.04 20.11
C PHE A 471 -22.43 37.80 20.76
N ARG A 472 -23.20 37.16 21.66
CA ARG A 472 -24.23 37.85 22.47
C ARG A 472 -23.63 38.98 23.29
N ILE A 473 -22.50 38.74 23.96
CA ILE A 473 -21.82 39.77 24.76
C ILE A 473 -21.40 40.93 23.83
N TRP A 474 -20.82 40.63 22.68
CA TRP A 474 -20.44 41.65 21.70
C TRP A 474 -21.64 42.50 21.25
N LEU A 475 -22.78 41.90 20.89
CA LEU A 475 -24.00 42.62 20.51
C LEU A 475 -24.53 43.55 21.61
N ILE A 476 -24.38 43.18 22.89
CA ILE A 476 -24.80 44.02 24.01
C ILE A 476 -23.91 45.26 24.15
N PHE A 477 -22.59 45.12 23.99
CA PHE A 477 -21.62 46.20 24.20
C PHE A 477 -21.37 47.07 22.96
N ASP A 478 -21.70 46.58 21.77
CA ASP A 478 -21.54 47.30 20.50
C ASP A 478 -22.78 48.15 20.14
N ASN A 479 -23.72 48.33 21.08
CA ASN A 479 -24.84 49.23 20.90
C ASN A 479 -24.42 50.71 21.18
N PRO A 480 -24.47 51.61 20.18
CA PRO A 480 -24.11 53.02 20.36
C PRO A 480 -25.01 53.77 21.36
N GLU A 481 -26.23 53.29 21.62
CA GLU A 481 -27.19 53.98 22.48
C GLU A 481 -27.17 53.56 23.96
N LEU A 482 -26.34 52.56 24.34
CA LEU A 482 -26.33 51.96 25.70
C LEU A 482 -27.73 51.53 26.20
N LYS A 483 -28.69 51.33 25.30
CA LYS A 483 -30.01 50.79 25.66
C LYS A 483 -29.81 49.37 26.18
N ALA A 484 -30.43 49.07 27.32
CA ALA A 484 -30.45 47.72 27.88
C ALA A 484 -31.21 46.78 26.91
N ILE A 485 -30.47 46.09 26.03
CA ILE A 485 -31.04 45.07 25.15
C ILE A 485 -31.15 43.78 25.95
N LYS A 486 -32.37 43.37 26.29
CA LYS A 486 -32.64 42.04 26.82
C LYS A 486 -32.60 41.03 25.67
N ILE A 487 -31.48 40.32 25.52
CA ILE A 487 -31.36 39.18 24.59
C ILE A 487 -31.67 37.88 25.36
N THR A 488 -32.71 37.17 24.96
CA THR A 488 -33.16 35.91 25.60
C THR A 488 -32.40 34.70 25.06
N ASN A 489 -32.33 33.61 25.84
CA ASN A 489 -31.67 32.37 25.41
C ASN A 489 -32.28 31.80 24.12
N TYR A 490 -33.59 31.95 23.94
CA TYR A 490 -34.32 31.55 22.73
C TYR A 490 -33.88 32.28 21.46
N GLN A 491 -33.37 33.51 21.58
CA GLN A 491 -32.81 34.23 20.44
C GLN A 491 -31.41 33.74 20.04
N LEU A 492 -30.69 33.07 20.94
CA LEU A 492 -29.34 32.54 20.67
C LEU A 492 -29.39 31.11 20.08
N PHE A 493 -30.36 30.28 20.45
CA PHE A 493 -30.45 28.90 19.96
C PHE A 493 -30.47 28.77 18.43
N PRO A 494 -31.12 29.66 17.65
CA PRO A 494 -31.05 29.63 16.19
C PRO A 494 -29.62 29.73 15.64
N TRP A 495 -28.74 30.50 16.29
CA TRP A 495 -27.35 30.66 15.86
C TRP A 495 -26.52 29.40 16.12
N VAL A 496 -26.71 28.77 17.28
CA VAL A 496 -26.08 27.48 17.59
C VAL A 496 -26.62 26.37 16.67
N GLY A 497 -27.94 26.36 16.45
CA GLY A 497 -28.62 25.45 15.54
C GLY A 497 -28.11 25.60 14.10
N LEU A 498 -27.91 26.82 13.61
CA LEU A 498 -27.34 27.09 12.29
C LEU A 498 -25.93 26.48 12.15
N CYS A 499 -25.07 26.66 13.16
CA CYS A 499 -23.72 26.06 13.16
C CYS A 499 -23.79 24.53 13.07
N LEU A 500 -24.74 23.90 13.77
CA LEU A 500 -24.92 22.44 13.73
C LEU A 500 -25.53 21.96 12.41
N VAL A 501 -26.50 22.67 11.84
CA VAL A 501 -27.09 22.33 10.54
C VAL A 501 -26.04 22.37 9.44
N ILE A 502 -25.19 23.40 9.39
CA ILE A 502 -24.09 23.48 8.43
C ILE A 502 -23.18 22.25 8.57
N ASN A 503 -22.79 21.90 9.80
CA ASN A 503 -21.95 20.74 10.06
C ASN A 503 -22.60 19.41 9.63
N ILE A 504 -23.89 19.21 9.95
CA ILE A 504 -24.65 18.01 9.56
C ILE A 504 -24.73 17.89 8.03
N VAL A 505 -24.96 18.99 7.32
CA VAL A 505 -25.00 19.01 5.84
C VAL A 505 -23.64 18.62 5.26
N LEU A 506 -22.55 19.20 5.75
CA LEU A 506 -21.19 18.86 5.29
C LEU A 506 -20.85 17.39 5.56
N MET A 507 -21.21 16.88 6.73
CA MET A 507 -21.00 15.47 7.09
C MET A 507 -21.87 14.51 6.25
N ALA A 508 -23.10 14.90 5.90
CA ALA A 508 -23.95 14.13 4.99
C ALA A 508 -23.36 14.07 3.57
N ILE A 509 -22.76 15.16 3.09
CA ILE A 509 -22.03 15.18 1.81
C ILE A 509 -20.82 14.25 1.88
N LEU A 510 -20.04 14.30 2.97
CA LEU A 510 -18.87 13.43 3.14
C LEU A 510 -19.25 11.94 3.12
N THR A 511 -20.29 11.55 3.85
CA THR A 511 -20.75 10.15 3.88
C THR A 511 -21.36 9.70 2.55
N SER A 512 -22.02 10.58 1.79
CA SER A 512 -22.66 10.21 0.52
C SER A 512 -21.68 10.18 -0.65
N VAL A 513 -20.75 11.13 -0.72
CA VAL A 513 -19.82 11.29 -1.86
C VAL A 513 -18.48 10.61 -1.59
N GLY A 514 -18.06 10.49 -0.34
CA GLY A 514 -16.70 10.10 0.03
C GLY A 514 -16.34 8.62 -0.10
N ASP A 515 -17.33 7.72 -0.29
CA ASP A 515 -17.15 6.26 -0.25
C ASP A 515 -16.28 5.78 0.93
N LEU A 516 -16.53 6.36 2.12
CA LEU A 516 -15.70 6.12 3.29
C LEU A 516 -15.93 4.69 3.84
N LYS A 517 -14.96 3.81 3.59
CA LYS A 517 -15.04 2.38 3.95
C LYS A 517 -13.75 1.85 4.57
N ALA A 518 -13.90 0.75 5.30
CA ALA A 518 -12.76 0.00 5.84
C ALA A 518 -12.18 -0.90 4.74
N ILE A 519 -10.89 -0.76 4.44
CA ILE A 519 -10.17 -1.56 3.44
C ILE A 519 -8.93 -2.18 4.10
N GLU A 520 -8.57 -3.39 3.69
CA GLU A 520 -7.31 -4.04 4.05
C GLU A 520 -6.21 -3.52 3.13
N ALA A 521 -5.17 -2.93 3.70
CA ALA A 521 -4.07 -2.37 2.95
C ALA A 521 -2.74 -3.00 3.37
N GLN A 522 -1.91 -3.28 2.37
CA GLN A 522 -0.54 -3.77 2.50
C GLN A 522 0.44 -2.65 2.10
N GLY A 523 1.70 -2.76 2.51
CA GLY A 523 2.73 -1.79 2.12
C GLY A 523 2.54 -0.37 2.69
N ILE A 524 1.67 -0.20 3.69
CA ILE A 524 1.55 1.04 4.45
C ILE A 524 2.60 1.04 5.56
N ASP A 525 3.32 2.15 5.74
CA ASP A 525 4.38 2.29 6.74
C ASP A 525 5.48 1.22 6.60
N SER A 526 5.99 0.71 7.73
CA SER A 526 6.98 -0.37 7.81
C SER A 526 6.33 -1.76 7.88
N LEU A 527 5.09 -1.94 7.37
CA LEU A 527 4.47 -3.27 7.32
C LEU A 527 5.31 -4.22 6.45
N GLY A 528 5.48 -5.45 6.94
CA GLY A 528 6.13 -6.50 6.16
C GLY A 528 5.35 -6.83 4.86
N LYS A 529 6.04 -7.43 3.89
CA LYS A 529 5.46 -7.84 2.58
C LYS A 529 4.21 -8.73 2.71
N TYR A 530 4.06 -9.45 3.82
CA TYR A 530 2.92 -10.34 4.11
C TYR A 530 2.06 -9.85 5.27
N GLU A 531 2.20 -8.59 5.66
CA GLU A 531 1.42 -7.96 6.71
C GLU A 531 0.40 -7.00 6.11
N TYR A 532 -0.79 -6.93 6.71
CA TYR A 532 -1.81 -5.97 6.32
C TYR A 532 -2.46 -5.34 7.55
N MET A 533 -2.97 -4.12 7.39
CA MET A 533 -3.77 -3.45 8.41
C MET A 533 -5.07 -2.92 7.81
N THR A 534 -6.13 -2.88 8.61
CA THR A 534 -7.41 -2.29 8.19
C THR A 534 -7.35 -0.78 8.39
N VAL A 535 -7.63 0.00 7.34
CA VAL A 535 -7.63 1.47 7.37
C VAL A 535 -8.95 2.01 6.82
N CYS A 536 -9.33 3.23 7.21
CA CYS A 536 -10.46 3.94 6.61
C CYS A 536 -9.97 4.72 5.38
N LYS A 537 -10.37 4.31 4.17
CA LYS A 537 -10.05 5.01 2.92
C LYS A 537 -11.28 5.74 2.40
N MET A 538 -11.07 6.93 1.84
CA MET A 538 -12.08 7.70 1.12
C MET A 538 -11.58 7.99 -0.29
N ASN A 539 -12.51 8.27 -1.20
CA ASN A 539 -12.16 8.72 -2.55
C ASN A 539 -11.72 10.21 -2.54
N SER A 540 -11.20 10.67 -3.68
CA SER A 540 -10.75 12.07 -3.86
C SER A 540 -11.84 13.11 -3.54
N ALA A 541 -13.10 12.81 -3.87
CA ALA A 541 -14.23 13.68 -3.57
C ALA A 541 -14.52 13.76 -2.05
N GLY A 542 -14.34 12.66 -1.31
CA GLY A 542 -14.39 12.62 0.14
C GLY A 542 -13.31 13.51 0.77
N ALA A 543 -12.08 13.43 0.26
CA ALA A 543 -10.97 14.28 0.72
C ALA A 543 -11.30 15.77 0.52
N SER A 544 -11.84 16.15 -0.64
CA SER A 544 -12.27 17.53 -0.91
C SER A 544 -13.36 18.03 0.06
N THR A 545 -14.27 17.14 0.45
CA THR A 545 -15.33 17.45 1.41
C THR A 545 -14.77 17.59 2.82
N LEU A 546 -13.79 16.76 3.20
CA LEU A 546 -13.07 16.87 4.47
C LEU A 546 -12.34 18.21 4.59
N TYR A 547 -11.69 18.69 3.52
CA TYR A 547 -11.07 20.02 3.51
C TYR A 547 -12.09 21.15 3.70
N SER A 548 -13.28 21.01 3.12
CA SER A 548 -14.37 21.97 3.30
C SER A 548 -14.85 22.02 4.76
N ILE A 549 -14.91 20.87 5.44
CA ILE A 549 -15.24 20.78 6.88
C ILE A 549 -14.16 21.45 7.74
N LEU A 550 -12.88 21.19 7.45
CA LEU A 550 -11.75 21.83 8.14
C LEU A 550 -11.77 23.36 7.96
N ALA A 551 -12.03 23.84 6.75
CA ALA A 551 -12.15 25.27 6.46
C ALA A 551 -13.31 25.92 7.23
N TYR A 552 -14.45 25.24 7.34
CA TYR A 552 -15.58 25.68 8.15
C TYR A 552 -15.20 25.83 9.63
N PHE A 553 -14.52 24.85 10.22
CA PHE A 553 -14.08 24.94 11.62
C PHE A 553 -13.01 26.02 11.84
N ALA A 554 -12.10 26.20 10.89
CA ALA A 554 -11.13 27.30 10.93
C ALA A 554 -11.84 28.67 10.91
N ALA A 555 -12.84 28.85 10.03
CA ALA A 555 -13.63 30.06 9.98
C ALA A 555 -14.42 30.30 11.29
N LEU A 556 -15.05 29.27 11.85
CA LEU A 556 -15.78 29.35 13.12
C LEU A 556 -14.85 29.79 14.27
N LEU A 557 -13.64 29.24 14.34
CA LEU A 557 -12.64 29.64 15.33
C LEU A 557 -12.14 31.07 15.11
N LEU A 558 -11.87 31.48 13.86
CA LEU A 558 -11.45 32.85 13.55
C LEU A 558 -12.51 33.88 13.94
N VAL A 559 -13.80 33.60 13.66
CA VAL A 559 -14.92 34.42 14.11
C VAL A 559 -14.94 34.47 15.65
N GLY A 560 -14.80 33.32 16.32
CA GLY A 560 -14.71 33.25 17.77
C GLY A 560 -13.60 34.11 18.37
N VAL A 561 -12.38 33.97 17.84
CA VAL A 561 -11.19 34.72 18.23
C VAL A 561 -11.38 36.22 17.99
N PHE A 562 -11.96 36.61 16.87
CA PHE A 562 -12.25 38.01 16.53
C PHE A 562 -13.26 38.63 17.50
N VAL A 563 -14.37 37.92 17.77
CA VAL A 563 -15.39 38.36 18.73
C VAL A 563 -14.78 38.47 20.13
N SER A 564 -14.00 37.48 20.57
CA SER A 564 -13.25 37.52 21.84
C SER A 564 -12.30 38.71 21.93
N TRP A 565 -11.62 39.05 20.85
CA TRP A 565 -10.72 40.20 20.80
C TRP A 565 -11.47 41.53 20.91
N LYS A 566 -12.66 41.66 20.32
CA LYS A 566 -13.51 42.86 20.43
C LYS A 566 -14.05 43.08 21.84
N ILE A 567 -14.48 42.01 22.52
CA ILE A 567 -15.07 42.09 23.87
C ILE A 567 -14.03 42.26 24.99
N ARG A 568 -12.72 42.18 24.70
CA ARG A 568 -11.64 42.25 25.72
C ARG A 568 -11.65 43.52 26.57
N ILE A 569 -12.24 44.60 26.06
CA ILE A 569 -12.32 45.90 26.73
C ILE A 569 -13.38 45.88 27.85
N VAL A 570 -14.30 44.91 27.84
CA VAL A 570 -15.40 44.77 28.80
C VAL A 570 -14.91 44.06 30.07
N ASP A 571 -14.36 44.83 31.00
CA ASP A 571 -13.92 44.37 32.32
C ASP A 571 -15.01 44.56 33.40
N ILE A 572 -16.14 43.89 33.24
CA ILE A 572 -17.21 43.87 34.24
C ILE A 572 -17.22 42.49 34.91
N GLU A 573 -17.27 42.43 36.25
CA GLU A 573 -17.21 41.16 37.00
C GLU A 573 -18.32 40.17 36.61
N GLU A 574 -19.50 40.68 36.26
CA GLU A 574 -20.63 39.93 35.70
C GLU A 574 -20.29 39.20 34.39
N PHE A 575 -19.35 39.74 33.59
CA PHE A 575 -18.95 39.20 32.28
C PHE A 575 -17.53 38.61 32.30
N ASN A 576 -16.95 38.34 33.47
CA ASN A 576 -15.63 37.73 33.59
C ASN A 576 -15.56 36.31 32.97
N GLU A 577 -16.70 35.71 32.61
CA GLU A 577 -16.76 34.48 31.79
C GLU A 577 -16.13 34.67 30.40
N SER A 578 -16.25 35.86 29.80
CA SER A 578 -15.72 36.16 28.46
C SER A 578 -14.21 35.91 28.34
N LYS A 579 -13.45 36.19 29.41
CA LYS A 579 -12.01 35.94 29.48
C LYS A 579 -11.67 34.45 29.46
N ALA A 580 -12.42 33.63 30.19
CA ALA A 580 -12.25 32.18 30.17
C ALA A 580 -12.55 31.62 28.78
N ILE A 581 -13.62 32.08 28.14
CA ILE A 581 -13.97 31.66 26.78
C ILE A 581 -12.89 32.09 25.77
N ALA A 582 -12.39 33.33 25.87
CA ALA A 582 -11.30 33.82 25.02
C ALA A 582 -10.04 32.96 25.19
N ASN A 583 -9.64 32.66 26.44
CA ASN A 583 -8.50 31.79 26.73
C ASN A 583 -8.69 30.38 26.14
N THR A 584 -9.90 29.82 26.21
CA THR A 584 -10.22 28.55 25.56
C THR A 584 -10.06 28.63 24.04
N LEU A 585 -10.63 29.65 23.38
CA LEU A 585 -10.54 29.80 21.93
C LEU A 585 -9.09 30.03 21.47
N TYR A 586 -8.29 30.78 22.23
CA TYR A 586 -6.86 30.96 21.98
C TYR A 586 -6.09 29.65 22.16
N ALA A 587 -6.35 28.89 23.23
CA ALA A 587 -5.70 27.61 23.48
C ALA A 587 -6.02 26.59 22.38
N VAL A 588 -7.29 26.46 21.97
CA VAL A 588 -7.71 25.57 20.88
C VAL A 588 -7.03 25.97 19.56
N SER A 589 -7.02 27.26 19.23
CA SER A 589 -6.39 27.76 17.99
C SER A 589 -4.88 27.48 17.97
N PHE A 590 -4.19 27.68 19.10
CA PHE A 590 -2.77 27.38 19.23
C PHE A 590 -2.48 25.88 19.09
N CYS A 591 -3.30 25.01 19.70
CA CYS A 591 -3.14 23.57 19.56
C CYS A 591 -3.29 23.13 18.10
N LEU A 592 -4.31 23.62 17.40
CA LEU A 592 -4.53 23.30 15.99
C LEU A 592 -3.39 23.80 15.09
N PHE A 593 -2.80 24.95 15.40
CA PHE A 593 -1.61 25.44 14.70
C PHE A 593 -0.39 24.52 14.84
N VAL A 594 -0.29 23.73 15.91
CA VAL A 594 0.77 22.73 16.10
C VAL A 594 0.40 21.39 15.47
N ILE A 595 -0.85 20.95 15.62
CA ILE A 595 -1.29 19.62 15.17
C ILE A 595 -1.34 19.55 13.64
N VAL A 596 -1.83 20.59 12.96
CA VAL A 596 -1.97 20.55 11.48
C VAL A 596 -0.62 20.34 10.78
N PRO A 597 0.45 21.10 11.10
CA PRO A 597 1.81 20.80 10.60
C PRO A 597 2.32 19.39 10.92
N LEU A 598 2.04 18.88 12.12
CA LEU A 598 2.47 17.53 12.51
C LEU A 598 1.79 16.43 11.67
N MET A 599 0.57 16.66 11.20
CA MET A 599 -0.17 15.72 10.34
C MET A 599 0.25 15.76 8.87
N ILE A 600 0.95 16.82 8.44
CA ILE A 600 1.51 16.93 7.09
C ILE A 600 2.83 16.15 6.99
N SER A 601 3.56 16.01 8.09
CA SER A 601 4.74 15.14 8.11
C SER A 601 4.31 13.68 7.91
N PRO A 602 5.04 12.88 7.12
CA PRO A 602 4.84 11.44 7.05
C PRO A 602 4.92 10.85 8.46
N GLN A 603 3.82 10.30 8.95
CA GLN A 603 3.73 9.61 10.23
C GLN A 603 3.26 8.19 9.95
N GLU A 604 3.76 7.23 10.72
CA GLU A 604 3.14 5.91 10.76
C GLU A 604 1.67 6.04 11.14
N LYS A 605 0.77 5.26 10.53
CA LYS A 605 -0.68 5.33 10.78
C LYS A 605 -1.05 5.11 12.24
N GLN A 606 -0.28 4.31 12.96
CA GLN A 606 -0.44 4.18 14.40
C GLN A 606 -0.13 5.49 15.14
N SER A 607 0.98 6.14 14.78
CA SER A 607 1.40 7.43 15.34
C SER A 607 0.43 8.56 15.00
N GLU A 608 -0.07 8.62 13.76
CA GLU A 608 -1.11 9.56 13.32
C GLU A 608 -2.35 9.46 14.22
N THR A 609 -2.84 8.23 14.43
CA THR A 609 -4.00 7.95 15.29
C THR A 609 -3.78 8.39 16.74
N ILE A 610 -2.59 8.12 17.29
CA ILE A 610 -2.23 8.50 18.66
C ILE A 610 -2.22 10.03 18.79
N ILE A 611 -1.57 10.74 17.85
CA ILE A 611 -1.47 12.20 17.89
C ILE A 611 -2.86 12.83 17.85
N LEU A 612 -3.75 12.37 16.96
CA LEU A 612 -5.14 12.86 16.88
C LEU A 612 -5.92 12.62 18.18
N CYS A 613 -5.77 11.46 18.81
CA CYS A 613 -6.47 11.15 20.06
C CYS A 613 -5.93 11.97 21.25
N VAL A 614 -4.60 12.13 21.37
CA VAL A 614 -3.99 13.00 22.40
C VAL A 614 -4.44 14.44 22.20
N ALA A 615 -4.41 14.94 20.97
CA ALA A 615 -4.89 16.27 20.62
C ALA A 615 -6.35 16.49 21.01
N GLY A 616 -7.24 15.57 20.61
CA GLY A 616 -8.67 15.63 20.93
C GLY A 616 -8.92 15.62 22.44
N LEU A 617 -8.23 14.75 23.19
CA LEU A 617 -8.30 14.71 24.65
C LEU A 617 -7.81 16.03 25.25
N PHE A 618 -6.62 16.51 24.87
CA PHE A 618 -6.01 17.71 25.43
C PHE A 618 -6.84 18.97 25.16
N ILE A 619 -7.26 19.19 23.91
CA ILE A 619 -8.05 20.36 23.51
C ILE A 619 -9.39 20.38 24.26
N THR A 620 -10.09 19.25 24.30
CA THR A 620 -11.40 19.16 24.96
C THR A 620 -11.28 19.31 26.47
N THR A 621 -10.33 18.63 27.10
CA THR A 621 -10.09 18.75 28.55
C THR A 621 -9.68 20.17 28.93
N ALA A 622 -8.72 20.78 28.23
CA ALA A 622 -8.30 22.15 28.49
C ALA A 622 -9.47 23.14 28.32
N ALA A 623 -10.26 23.00 27.24
CA ALA A 623 -11.43 23.85 27.00
C ALA A 623 -12.44 23.79 28.14
N LEU A 624 -12.74 22.58 28.64
CA LEU A 624 -13.66 22.40 29.76
C LEU A 624 -13.05 22.92 31.07
N LEU A 625 -11.80 22.57 31.40
CA LEU A 625 -11.20 23.02 32.65
C LEU A 625 -11.10 24.55 32.73
N ILE A 626 -10.71 25.23 31.65
CA ILE A 626 -10.60 26.70 31.61
C ILE A 626 -11.97 27.37 31.82
N VAL A 627 -13.05 26.84 31.24
CA VAL A 627 -14.40 27.42 31.35
C VAL A 627 -15.06 27.10 32.70
N PHE A 628 -14.88 25.88 33.21
CA PHE A 628 -15.66 25.37 34.33
C PHE A 628 -14.95 25.51 35.69
N ILE A 629 -13.62 25.36 35.79
CA ILE A 629 -12.89 25.49 37.07
C ILE A 629 -13.18 26.84 37.76
N PRO A 630 -13.08 28.01 37.09
CA PRO A 630 -13.29 29.29 37.76
C PRO A 630 -14.73 29.47 38.28
N LYS A 631 -15.71 28.77 37.68
CA LYS A 631 -17.12 28.85 38.06
C LYS A 631 -17.40 28.02 39.31
N PHE A 632 -16.97 26.77 39.31
CA PHE A 632 -17.09 25.90 40.48
C PHE A 632 -16.27 26.44 41.65
N TRP A 633 -15.07 26.95 41.41
CA TRP A 633 -14.25 27.55 42.46
C TRP A 633 -14.92 28.75 43.13
N ARG A 634 -15.59 29.63 42.36
CA ARG A 634 -16.39 30.74 42.92
C ARG A 634 -17.56 30.24 43.77
N VAL A 635 -18.22 29.15 43.37
CA VAL A 635 -19.31 28.54 44.15
C VAL A 635 -18.80 27.95 45.46
N PHE A 636 -17.65 27.26 45.44
CA PHE A 636 -17.06 26.63 46.62
C PHE A 636 -16.51 27.62 47.65
N ILE A 637 -15.87 28.72 47.21
CA ILE A 637 -15.30 29.71 48.13
C ILE A 637 -16.37 30.63 48.73
N TYR A 638 -17.23 31.21 47.90
CA TYR A 638 -18.13 32.28 48.36
C TYR A 638 -19.50 31.76 48.83
N GLY A 639 -19.81 30.49 48.59
CA GLY A 639 -21.12 29.92 48.89
C GLY A 639 -22.27 30.60 48.13
N LYS A 640 -23.51 30.20 48.45
CA LYS A 640 -24.72 30.78 47.85
C LYS A 640 -24.89 32.28 48.16
N GLU A 641 -24.41 32.74 49.32
CA GLU A 641 -24.62 34.11 49.80
C GLU A 641 -23.50 35.06 49.39
N GLY A 642 -22.23 34.67 49.49
CA GLY A 642 -21.09 35.54 49.15
C GLY A 642 -20.98 35.82 47.65
N THR A 643 -21.47 34.91 46.80
CA THR A 643 -21.59 35.20 45.36
C THR A 643 -22.59 36.33 45.09
N ASN A 644 -23.62 36.53 45.92
CA ASN A 644 -24.51 37.69 45.77
C ASN A 644 -23.81 39.00 46.18
N GLU A 645 -22.95 39.00 47.19
CA GLU A 645 -22.24 40.20 47.63
C GLU A 645 -21.21 40.69 46.60
N MET A 646 -20.48 39.77 45.98
CA MET A 646 -19.50 40.12 44.94
C MET A 646 -20.19 40.79 43.74
N PHE A 647 -21.32 40.24 43.29
CA PHE A 647 -22.13 40.84 42.22
C PHE A 647 -22.82 42.15 42.64
N LYS A 648 -22.97 42.42 43.96
CA LYS A 648 -23.46 43.71 44.48
C LYS A 648 -22.38 44.78 44.59
N GLN A 649 -21.09 44.43 44.65
CA GLN A 649 -19.99 45.41 44.66
C GLN A 649 -19.79 46.03 43.28
N LYS A 650 -20.66 47.00 42.95
CA LYS A 650 -20.67 47.76 41.69
C LYS A 650 -19.42 48.65 41.56
N LYS A 651 -18.33 48.14 40.98
CA LYS A 651 -17.31 49.00 40.37
C LYS A 651 -17.86 49.57 39.05
N SER A 652 -17.93 50.90 38.96
CA SER A 652 -18.20 51.63 37.71
C SER A 652 -17.25 51.15 36.62
N SER A 653 -17.77 50.74 35.45
CA SER A 653 -16.89 50.29 34.37
C SER A 653 -16.05 51.46 33.86
N SER A 654 -14.74 51.23 33.70
CA SER A 654 -13.82 52.22 33.13
C SER A 654 -14.26 52.65 31.73
N VAL A 655 -14.90 51.75 30.98
CA VAL A 655 -15.41 51.99 29.62
C VAL A 655 -16.62 52.91 29.60
N ALA A 656 -17.60 52.70 30.49
CA ALA A 656 -18.75 53.60 30.61
C ALA A 656 -18.29 54.98 31.07
N THR A 657 -17.31 55.02 31.98
CA THR A 657 -16.71 56.28 32.47
C THR A 657 -15.97 57.02 31.34
N ALA A 658 -15.10 56.33 30.59
CA ALA A 658 -14.32 56.92 29.50
C ALA A 658 -15.19 57.39 28.31
N ARG A 659 -16.25 56.65 27.95
CA ARG A 659 -17.20 57.08 26.90
C ARG A 659 -18.09 58.24 27.35
N ALA A 660 -18.49 58.28 28.62
CA ALA A 660 -19.21 59.45 29.16
C ALA A 660 -18.33 60.70 29.14
N GLU A 661 -17.03 60.56 29.44
CA GLU A 661 -16.06 61.66 29.36
C GLU A 661 -15.85 62.15 27.92
N SER A 662 -15.78 61.26 26.92
CA SER A 662 -15.60 61.65 25.52
C SER A 662 -16.83 62.36 24.94
N LEU A 663 -18.05 61.94 25.32
CA LEU A 663 -19.29 62.64 24.95
C LEU A 663 -19.39 64.04 25.57
N SER A 664 -18.85 64.23 26.80
CA SER A 664 -18.87 65.54 27.46
C SER A 664 -17.90 66.56 26.82
N LYS A 665 -16.77 66.10 26.26
CA LYS A 665 -15.74 66.97 25.66
C LYS A 665 -16.11 67.52 24.28
N ASN A 666 -17.06 66.91 23.55
CA ASN A 666 -17.52 67.40 22.26
C ASN A 666 -18.65 68.45 22.35
N SER A 667 -19.16 68.76 23.54
CA SER A 667 -20.31 69.67 23.72
C SER A 667 -19.93 71.07 24.23
N SER A 668 -18.66 71.36 24.54
CA SER A 668 -18.26 72.58 25.27
C SER A 668 -17.67 73.74 24.42
N ASN A 669 -17.91 73.78 23.11
CA ASN A 669 -17.57 74.94 22.27
C ASN A 669 -18.82 75.76 21.90
N GLY A 670 -19.21 76.70 22.78
CA GLY A 670 -20.29 77.65 22.46
C GLY A 670 -20.66 78.61 23.60
N GLY A 671 -20.10 79.83 23.56
CA GLY A 671 -20.79 81.07 23.92
C GLY A 671 -21.03 81.42 25.40
N ALA A 672 -20.34 82.47 25.85
CA ALA A 672 -20.47 83.09 27.17
C ALA A 672 -21.71 84.01 27.30
N HIS A 673 -22.39 84.02 28.45
CA HIS A 673 -22.67 85.25 29.21
C HIS A 673 -23.28 85.02 30.60
N SER A 674 -22.66 85.69 31.57
CA SER A 674 -23.06 86.13 32.92
C SER A 674 -24.55 86.05 33.32
N GLY A 675 -24.79 85.49 34.52
CA GLY A 675 -25.94 85.89 35.36
C GLY A 675 -26.43 84.84 36.35
N GLY A 676 -25.97 84.93 37.61
CA GLY A 676 -26.74 84.65 38.84
C GLY A 676 -27.37 83.26 39.07
N GLY A 677 -27.01 82.63 40.19
CA GLY A 677 -27.87 81.65 40.87
C GLY A 677 -27.24 80.28 41.03
N ALA A 678 -26.89 79.95 42.27
CA ALA A 678 -26.42 78.64 42.68
C ALA A 678 -27.47 77.54 42.38
N VAL A 679 -27.15 76.60 41.48
CA VAL A 679 -27.86 75.33 41.35
C VAL A 679 -26.83 74.20 41.38
N LYS A 680 -26.90 73.38 42.43
CA LYS A 680 -26.22 72.09 42.52
C LYS A 680 -26.78 71.17 41.43
N THR A 681 -26.05 71.00 40.32
CA THR A 681 -26.40 69.99 39.32
C THR A 681 -25.96 68.62 39.82
N ASN A 682 -26.96 67.78 40.07
CA ASN A 682 -26.86 66.40 40.53
C ASN A 682 -26.09 65.55 39.49
N ARG A 683 -24.90 65.05 39.84
CA ARG A 683 -24.18 64.01 39.09
C ARG A 683 -24.93 62.68 39.23
N ARG A 684 -25.91 62.42 38.36
CA ARG A 684 -26.43 61.05 38.12
C ARG A 684 -25.95 60.60 36.75
N GLY A 685 -24.82 59.89 36.72
CA GLY A 685 -24.45 59.07 35.59
C GLY A 685 -25.47 57.94 35.44
N ASN A 686 -25.99 57.76 34.23
CA ASN A 686 -26.97 56.74 33.89
C ASN A 686 -26.49 55.34 34.32
N ILE A 687 -27.26 54.73 35.21
CA ILE A 687 -27.07 53.37 35.71
C ILE A 687 -27.81 52.45 34.73
N VAL A 688 -27.07 51.60 34.00
CA VAL A 688 -27.65 50.44 33.31
C VAL A 688 -27.90 49.39 34.37
N SER A 689 -29.10 49.40 34.95
CA SER A 689 -29.58 48.35 35.86
C SER A 689 -30.95 47.88 35.38
N GLY A 690 -30.96 46.78 34.64
CA GLY A 690 -32.13 45.95 34.44
C GLY A 690 -31.73 44.52 34.78
N ASP A 691 -32.45 43.89 35.72
CA ASP A 691 -32.26 42.49 36.09
C ASP A 691 -32.21 41.61 34.83
N PHE A 692 -31.06 40.95 34.64
CA PHE A 692 -30.86 39.93 33.62
C PHE A 692 -31.05 38.56 34.27
N THR A 693 -32.31 38.19 34.48
CA THR A 693 -32.72 36.84 34.93
C THR A 693 -33.87 36.35 34.06
N ASP A 694 -33.88 35.04 33.77
CA ASP A 694 -34.80 34.34 32.87
C ASP A 694 -36.26 34.84 32.94
N ASP A 695 -36.73 35.46 31.85
CA ASP A 695 -38.15 35.73 31.61
C ASP A 695 -38.67 34.65 30.64
N SER A 696 -39.24 33.59 31.19
CA SER A 696 -40.13 32.66 30.49
C SER A 696 -41.57 33.13 30.69
N GLU A 697 -42.17 33.82 29.70
CA GLU A 697 -43.59 33.75 29.29
C GLU A 697 -44.03 34.92 28.38
N SER A 698 -44.53 34.58 27.17
CA SER A 698 -45.60 35.25 26.40
C SER A 698 -45.40 36.73 25.95
N SER A 699 -45.88 37.26 24.82
CA SER A 699 -46.55 36.81 23.61
C SER A 699 -46.83 38.08 22.75
N LEU A 700 -46.98 37.92 21.42
CA LEU A 700 -47.75 38.76 20.49
C LEU A 700 -47.16 40.14 20.10
N SER A 701 -46.61 40.27 18.88
CA SER A 701 -47.28 40.77 17.64
C SER A 701 -47.13 42.30 17.50
N GLU A 702 -46.84 42.97 16.38
CA GLU A 702 -46.53 42.69 14.96
C GLU A 702 -45.99 44.02 14.34
N PRO A 703 -45.52 44.05 13.07
CA PRO A 703 -44.45 44.95 12.58
C PRO A 703 -44.90 45.99 11.53
N ASN A 704 -44.01 46.94 11.17
CA ASN A 704 -43.98 47.74 9.91
C ASN A 704 -42.75 48.67 9.94
N LYS A 705 -41.97 49.01 8.91
CA LYS A 705 -41.77 48.63 7.49
C LYS A 705 -40.43 49.31 7.04
N PRO A 706 -39.82 48.91 5.90
CA PRO A 706 -38.39 49.05 5.58
C PRO A 706 -38.08 50.17 4.56
N THR A 707 -36.79 50.39 4.27
CA THR A 707 -36.12 50.82 2.99
C THR A 707 -34.74 51.44 3.34
N LYS A 708 -33.65 51.45 2.55
CA LYS A 708 -33.27 50.98 1.21
C LYS A 708 -31.72 51.02 1.12
N ASN A 709 -31.14 50.05 0.42
CA ASN A 709 -29.99 50.07 -0.50
C ASN A 709 -28.78 51.01 -0.25
N ASN A 710 -27.57 50.45 -0.25
CA ASN A 710 -26.71 50.53 -1.45
C ASN A 710 -25.43 49.67 -1.35
N ASP A 711 -25.17 49.06 -2.50
CA ASP A 711 -24.09 48.18 -2.95
C ASP A 711 -22.64 48.54 -2.58
N GLY A 712 -21.81 47.50 -2.50
CA GLY A 712 -20.35 47.59 -2.47
C GLY A 712 -19.68 46.22 -2.59
N ASN A 713 -19.64 45.69 -3.81
CA ASN A 713 -18.86 44.52 -4.24
C ASN A 713 -17.37 44.69 -3.94
N VAL A 714 -16.72 43.71 -3.27
CA VAL A 714 -15.32 43.34 -3.54
C VAL A 714 -15.11 41.85 -3.26
N ASN A 715 -14.85 41.08 -4.31
CA ASN A 715 -14.25 39.75 -4.26
C ASN A 715 -12.75 39.86 -3.98
N VAL A 716 -12.21 39.06 -3.05
CA VAL A 716 -10.78 38.70 -3.04
C VAL A 716 -10.65 37.21 -2.77
N THR A 717 -10.23 36.50 -3.80
CA THR A 717 -9.70 35.14 -3.82
C THR A 717 -8.25 35.12 -3.33
N ALA A 718 -7.96 34.27 -2.34
CA ALA A 718 -6.64 33.71 -2.07
C ALA A 718 -6.89 32.37 -1.34
N GLY A 719 -6.29 31.24 -1.69
CA GLY A 719 -5.11 31.03 -2.50
C GLY A 719 -4.24 30.00 -1.78
N ALA A 720 -4.46 28.73 -2.16
CA ALA A 720 -3.48 27.65 -2.25
C ALA A 720 -2.86 26.99 -0.98
N VAL A 721 -2.61 25.71 -1.20
CA VAL A 721 -1.64 24.80 -0.58
C VAL A 721 -2.12 24.11 0.70
N LEU A 722 -2.56 22.86 0.58
CA LEU A 722 -2.22 21.70 1.42
C LEU A 722 -2.82 20.44 0.76
N ALA A 723 -2.02 19.76 -0.06
CA ALA A 723 -2.34 18.51 -0.73
C ALA A 723 -1.51 17.39 -0.09
N GLU A 724 -2.13 16.64 0.82
CA GLU A 724 -1.59 15.37 1.36
C GLU A 724 -2.72 14.62 2.09
N PHE A 725 -3.72 14.19 1.32
CA PHE A 725 -4.63 13.08 1.67
C PHE A 725 -4.93 12.20 0.44
N THR A 726 -4.20 12.40 -0.66
CA THR A 726 -4.27 11.59 -1.88
C THR A 726 -2.95 10.85 -2.00
N ASP A 727 -2.87 9.71 -1.32
CA ASP A 727 -1.84 8.71 -1.59
C ASP A 727 -2.29 7.92 -2.83
N ASP A 728 -2.04 8.51 -4.00
CA ASP A 728 -2.08 7.86 -5.31
C ASP A 728 -0.63 7.65 -5.77
N THR A 729 0.18 6.98 -4.94
CA THR A 729 1.48 6.43 -5.32
C THR A 729 1.80 5.25 -4.41
N ILE A 730 1.16 4.10 -4.64
CA ILE A 730 1.61 2.69 -4.40
C ILE A 730 0.39 1.81 -4.75
N SER A 731 0.10 1.69 -6.05
CA SER A 731 -0.69 0.58 -6.64
C SER A 731 -0.59 0.67 -8.16
N GLU A 732 0.61 0.40 -8.68
CA GLU A 732 0.81 0.07 -10.11
C GLU A 732 1.24 -1.42 -10.26
N PHE A 733 0.91 -2.23 -9.25
CA PHE A 733 0.91 -3.68 -9.32
C PHE A 733 -0.49 -4.12 -8.86
N ASP A 734 -1.14 -4.97 -9.67
CA ASP A 734 -2.53 -5.46 -9.54
C ASP A 734 -3.65 -4.60 -10.18
N GLU A 735 -3.50 -4.27 -11.47
CA GLU A 735 -4.66 -4.14 -12.38
C GLU A 735 -4.47 -5.07 -13.58
N ASN A 736 -4.84 -6.34 -13.40
CA ASN A 736 -5.16 -7.29 -14.47
C ASN A 736 -6.14 -8.35 -13.91
N GLU A 737 -7.25 -7.90 -13.33
CA GLU A 737 -8.42 -8.77 -13.14
C GLU A 737 -9.33 -8.62 -14.36
N VAL A 738 -9.22 -9.60 -15.25
CA VAL A 738 -10.12 -9.82 -16.38
C VAL A 738 -11.51 -10.11 -15.82
N ASN A 739 -12.49 -9.36 -16.31
CA ASN A 739 -13.91 -9.59 -16.12
C ASN A 739 -14.29 -11.06 -16.40
N GLU A 740 -14.63 -11.82 -15.36
CA GLU A 740 -15.47 -13.02 -15.47
C GLU A 740 -16.77 -12.79 -14.71
N GLU A 741 -17.86 -12.71 -15.49
CA GLU A 741 -19.25 -12.70 -15.00
C GLU A 741 -19.56 -13.96 -14.16
N PRO A 742 -20.35 -13.84 -13.09
CA PRO A 742 -20.81 -15.01 -12.34
C PRO A 742 -21.96 -15.68 -13.11
N VAL A 743 -21.69 -16.84 -13.71
CA VAL A 743 -22.73 -17.75 -14.20
C VAL A 743 -23.50 -18.29 -12.99
N LYS A 744 -24.79 -17.95 -12.96
CA LYS A 744 -25.79 -18.44 -12.01
C LYS A 744 -25.87 -19.96 -12.04
N THR A 745 -25.70 -20.56 -10.86
CA THR A 745 -26.11 -21.92 -10.54
C THR A 745 -27.64 -22.02 -10.57
N GLU A 746 -28.19 -22.71 -11.56
CA GLU A 746 -29.55 -23.28 -11.48
C GLU A 746 -29.45 -24.72 -10.98
N SER A 747 -30.15 -24.96 -9.87
CA SER A 747 -30.47 -26.25 -9.28
C SER A 747 -31.35 -27.10 -10.21
N GLN A 748 -31.03 -28.39 -10.39
CA GLN A 748 -31.99 -29.51 -10.37
C GLN A 748 -31.25 -30.87 -10.49
N GLU A 749 -31.63 -31.78 -9.57
CA GLU A 749 -31.22 -33.20 -9.34
C GLU A 749 -29.82 -33.54 -8.80
#